data_AF-A0A7J5LNN2-F1
#
_entry.id   AF-A0A7J5LNN2-F1
#
_cell.length_a   1.000
_cell.length_b   1.000
_cell.length_c   1.000
_cell.angle_alpha   90.00
_cell.angle_beta   90.00
_cell.angle_gamma   90.00
#
_symmetry.space_group_name_H-M   'P 1'
#
loop_
_entity.id
_entity.type
_entity.pdbx_description
1 polymer ?
#
loop_
_entity_poly.entity_id
_entity_poly.type
_entity_poly.pdbx_seq_one_letter_code
_entity_poly.pdbx_strand_id
1 'polypeptide(L)'
;MKVTRFFGLWALSVLCVLSCTDGEQGTGGIIPDVATKPVKLSLGTTPMQEAGSVTRVRGDNSLDLVLGEETGKGACNAGTRTGTLTDTQEDAVNDICVFQFGNTDGKLKYSEYTSLMDGELTADISLASGVGSCTVYVLANVGNIIRKVAYGSALADFKKLAAEVSSGKGTGQNLPMCGYKADFNSEADNASLTVSLTRAVAKVSLNLTTPNAGDAFTVTSVRLMNVAKKLYYVESATTVPTAAELTTYTSDNTKSITWYIPENKAGSNALTNWKDRYEGNAPATATYILIEGSYTPQNGTARDVSYAIYLGAGNSAADFNVVRNTKYTVNAAIKGTDMNDGRVLIGRDLSAAGTQTANCYVVKTTDANKWYRFKATIRGNGAATSAQISYTGTDIPANDRIAPDNAALVWETREGDKAPTLDYVGYSRNGYIVFKLGEATEGNAVVAAKNGATTLWSWHIWTTAAFDRNGIKVQTYETRPRNGLASYANITKREFKMMDRNLGSASGTATKVAEEAIKTYGVYFQFGRKDPFPVAGVMTRTNDADIVPVYDANGNKILKNSNQIKNSAITTGIDQTAVKAQLAYAVENPLVFILRDDNDKTATYGGDGTNPSYNWIFAAHPAKSGAEGSVPWKASNKLWGSGLQDEKTSLILGTIADVKKTIYDPCPYGYHMPPQDVWTNFTTITTAYNTGNVTEYNVVAADKYNQTNESTGFTDGKFEVWGRRFFTTGDAEAAGAGNVAFYPAAGYRHGYDGHVHNVGWGCYAWSASPYSATSQDGGFLHTYSSWVYPVNDANRSGAFPVRCVRD
;
A
#
# COMPACT_ATOMS: atom_id res chain seq x y z
N MET A 1 -15.69 4.52 -49.82
CA MET A 1 -16.33 5.31 -48.73
C MET A 1 -15.23 5.59 -47.70
N LYS A 2 -14.54 6.75 -47.76
CA LYS A 2 -14.81 7.97 -46.96
C LYS A 2 -14.74 7.65 -45.44
N VAL A 3 -13.87 8.19 -44.57
CA VAL A 3 -12.98 9.38 -44.56
C VAL A 3 -11.94 9.21 -43.42
N THR A 4 -10.72 9.69 -43.65
CA THR A 4 -9.60 9.97 -42.73
C THR A 4 -9.93 11.02 -41.67
N ARG A 5 -9.48 10.89 -40.40
CA ARG A 5 -9.23 12.05 -39.52
C ARG A 5 -8.08 11.86 -38.53
N PHE A 6 -7.07 12.70 -38.70
CA PHE A 6 -6.13 13.21 -37.69
C PHE A 6 -6.71 14.48 -37.04
N PHE A 7 -6.05 14.91 -35.94
CA PHE A 7 -6.11 16.21 -35.22
C PHE A 7 -7.18 16.43 -34.14
N GLY A 8 -6.72 17.00 -33.01
CA GLY A 8 -7.49 18.02 -32.29
C GLY A 8 -7.25 18.17 -30.79
N LEU A 9 -6.18 18.86 -30.42
CA LEU A 9 -6.02 19.54 -29.14
C LEU A 9 -7.22 20.50 -28.91
N TRP A 10 -7.94 20.41 -27.80
CA TRP A 10 -8.80 21.51 -27.33
C TRP A 10 -8.70 21.62 -25.81
N ALA A 11 -8.17 22.78 -25.38
CA ALA A 11 -8.29 23.29 -24.03
C ALA A 11 -9.78 23.48 -23.72
N LEU A 12 -10.28 22.81 -22.68
CA LEU A 12 -11.59 23.12 -22.11
C LEU A 12 -11.36 23.89 -20.82
N SER A 13 -11.50 25.21 -20.92
CA SER A 13 -11.74 26.10 -19.81
C SER A 13 -13.02 25.66 -19.09
N VAL A 14 -12.87 25.05 -17.92
CA VAL A 14 -14.00 24.68 -17.06
C VAL A 14 -14.43 25.94 -16.29
N LEU A 15 -15.48 26.59 -16.78
CA LEU A 15 -16.31 27.47 -15.95
C LEU A 15 -17.11 26.55 -15.01
N CYS A 16 -16.66 26.40 -13.76
CA CYS A 16 -17.46 25.78 -12.71
C CYS A 16 -18.50 26.78 -12.20
N VAL A 17 -19.73 26.64 -12.70
CA VAL A 17 -20.92 27.23 -12.10
C VAL A 17 -21.18 26.47 -10.80
N LEU A 18 -21.49 27.18 -9.71
CA LEU A 18 -22.17 26.59 -8.56
C LEU A 18 -23.57 26.14 -9.02
N SER A 19 -23.65 24.99 -9.66
CA SER A 19 -24.92 24.33 -9.90
C SER A 19 -25.31 23.65 -8.60
N CYS A 20 -26.21 24.27 -7.83
CA CYS A 20 -27.09 23.53 -6.96
C CYS A 20 -27.76 22.47 -7.82
N THR A 21 -27.43 21.19 -7.62
CA THR A 21 -28.23 20.12 -8.20
C THR A 21 -29.57 20.11 -7.47
N ASP A 22 -30.58 20.64 -8.13
CA ASP A 22 -31.99 20.53 -7.74
C ASP A 22 -32.40 19.04 -7.77
N GLY A 23 -32.19 18.37 -6.65
CA GLY A 23 -32.78 17.07 -6.34
C GLY A 23 -33.79 17.26 -5.23
N GLU A 24 -35.04 16.86 -5.50
CA GLU A 24 -36.25 16.97 -4.67
C GLU A 24 -36.94 18.35 -4.66
N GLN A 25 -37.74 18.59 -5.70
CA GLN A 25 -38.95 19.41 -5.57
C GLN A 25 -39.92 18.73 -4.61
N GLY A 26 -39.73 18.96 -3.31
CA GLY A 26 -40.76 18.76 -2.29
C GLY A 26 -41.86 19.79 -2.45
N THR A 27 -43.11 19.32 -2.40
CA THR A 27 -44.34 20.10 -2.54
C THR A 27 -44.39 21.34 -1.65
N GLY A 28 -44.82 22.47 -2.24
CA GLY A 28 -44.73 23.83 -1.71
C GLY A 28 -45.13 24.06 -0.26
N GLY A 29 -44.20 24.63 0.51
CA GLY A 29 -44.49 25.32 1.77
C GLY A 29 -44.88 26.77 1.50
N ILE A 30 -46.17 27.08 1.51
CA ILE A 30 -46.68 28.45 1.58
C ILE A 30 -46.29 28.99 2.96
N ILE A 31 -45.48 30.05 3.04
CA ILE A 31 -45.35 30.83 4.28
C ILE A 31 -46.76 31.37 4.56
N PRO A 32 -47.41 31.01 5.67
CA PRO A 32 -48.74 31.54 5.97
C PRO A 32 -48.71 33.07 5.96
N ASP A 33 -49.82 33.71 5.61
CA ASP A 33 -49.95 35.16 5.66
C ASP A 33 -49.93 35.59 7.14
N VAL A 34 -48.74 35.90 7.66
CA VAL A 34 -48.52 36.30 9.06
C VAL A 34 -48.38 37.82 9.11
N ALA A 35 -49.11 38.49 10.01
CA ALA A 35 -48.96 39.91 10.21
C ALA A 35 -47.52 40.27 10.63
N THR A 36 -46.86 41.18 9.91
CA THR A 36 -45.47 41.57 10.16
C THR A 36 -45.33 43.01 10.66
N LYS A 37 -44.20 43.30 11.33
CA LYS A 37 -43.74 44.64 11.68
C LYS A 37 -42.37 44.91 11.03
N PRO A 38 -42.11 46.12 10.53
CA PRO A 38 -40.80 46.50 10.01
C PRO A 38 -39.80 46.67 11.15
N VAL A 39 -38.57 46.20 10.96
CA VAL A 39 -37.46 46.30 11.92
C VAL A 39 -36.19 46.68 11.16
N LYS A 40 -35.45 47.66 11.67
CA LYS A 40 -34.16 48.03 11.10
C LYS A 40 -33.05 47.14 11.62
N LEU A 41 -32.54 46.24 10.79
CA LEU A 41 -31.42 45.36 11.09
C LEU A 41 -30.09 46.08 10.87
N SER A 42 -29.21 46.02 11.86
CA SER A 42 -27.81 46.45 11.78
C SER A 42 -26.90 45.24 11.93
N LEU A 43 -25.98 45.07 10.98
CA LEU A 43 -25.04 43.95 10.90
C LEU A 43 -23.65 44.40 11.31
N GLY A 44 -22.99 43.59 12.14
CA GLY A 44 -21.54 43.66 12.35
C GLY A 44 -20.89 42.36 11.89
N THR A 45 -19.67 42.40 11.38
CA THR A 45 -18.88 41.19 11.12
C THR A 45 -17.84 40.99 12.22
N THR A 46 -17.71 39.77 12.70
CA THR A 46 -16.65 39.40 13.64
C THR A 46 -15.39 39.08 12.83
N PRO A 47 -14.24 39.75 13.09
CA PRO A 47 -13.00 39.41 12.42
C PRO A 47 -12.64 37.94 12.65
N MET A 48 -11.97 37.32 11.66
CA MET A 48 -11.45 35.98 11.87
C MET A 48 -10.32 36.02 12.90
N GLN A 49 -10.28 35.02 13.77
CA GLN A 49 -9.25 34.91 14.81
C GLN A 49 -8.03 34.17 14.27
N GLU A 50 -6.83 34.56 14.71
CA GLU A 50 -5.62 33.79 14.43
C GLU A 50 -5.62 32.47 15.21
N ALA A 51 -5.16 31.38 14.60
CA ALA A 51 -5.00 30.09 15.28
C ALA A 51 -3.90 30.08 16.38
N GLY A 52 -3.23 31.22 16.60
CA GLY A 52 -2.02 31.34 17.43
C GLY A 52 -0.74 31.14 16.62
N SER A 53 0.36 31.75 17.06
CA SER A 53 1.64 31.72 16.36
C SER A 53 2.71 30.92 17.10
N VAL A 54 3.31 29.91 16.47
CA VAL A 54 4.49 29.19 17.01
C VAL A 54 5.40 28.75 15.86
N THR A 55 6.70 29.07 15.98
CA THR A 55 7.76 28.50 15.15
C THR A 55 8.08 27.08 15.60
N ARG A 56 7.98 26.13 14.68
CA ARG A 56 8.11 24.70 14.93
C ARG A 56 9.28 24.18 14.09
N VAL A 57 10.32 23.76 14.81
CA VAL A 57 11.60 23.24 14.32
C VAL A 57 12.52 24.32 13.74
N ARG A 58 13.77 24.32 14.23
CA ARG A 58 14.92 25.07 13.72
C ARG A 58 16.08 24.08 13.57
N GLY A 59 16.60 23.89 12.36
CA GLY A 59 18.01 23.51 12.17
C GLY A 59 18.38 22.03 11.98
N ASP A 60 17.46 21.15 11.61
CA ASP A 60 17.72 19.71 11.40
C ASP A 60 17.64 19.26 9.92
N ASN A 61 17.65 20.19 8.96
CA ASN A 61 17.52 19.89 7.53
C ASN A 61 16.23 19.09 7.20
N SER A 62 15.10 19.42 7.86
CA SER A 62 13.78 18.79 7.62
C SER A 62 12.75 19.75 7.01
N LEU A 63 11.76 20.19 7.78
CA LEU A 63 10.69 21.11 7.45
C LEU A 63 10.54 22.13 8.60
N ASP A 64 10.94 23.37 8.35
CA ASP A 64 10.67 24.48 9.27
C ASP A 64 9.23 24.96 9.03
N LEU A 65 8.45 25.10 10.09
CA LEU A 65 7.03 25.43 10.01
C LEU A 65 6.68 26.51 11.01
N VAL A 66 6.03 27.58 10.56
CA VAL A 66 5.31 28.51 11.44
C VAL A 66 3.83 28.40 11.12
N LEU A 67 3.03 28.09 12.13
CA LEU A 67 1.59 28.32 12.06
C LEU A 67 1.28 29.66 12.72
N GLY A 68 0.44 30.49 12.10
CA GLY A 68 0.11 31.87 12.50
C GLY A 68 0.96 32.94 11.80
N GLU A 69 0.55 34.20 11.90
CA GLU A 69 1.40 35.33 11.48
C GLU A 69 2.62 35.48 12.42
N GLU A 70 3.83 35.66 11.86
CA GLU A 70 5.02 35.99 12.66
C GLU A 70 4.99 37.49 13.02
N THR A 71 5.03 37.81 14.31
CA THR A 71 5.23 39.18 14.77
C THR A 71 6.63 39.68 14.38
N GLY A 72 6.70 40.70 13.51
CA GLY A 72 7.95 41.42 13.21
C GLY A 72 8.71 41.00 11.94
N LYS A 73 8.23 40.03 11.15
CA LYS A 73 8.68 39.87 9.75
C LYS A 73 7.68 40.50 8.81
N GLY A 74 8.09 41.57 8.12
CA GLY A 74 7.31 42.15 7.04
C GLY A 74 6.99 41.07 6.00
N ALA A 75 5.72 41.01 5.58
CA ALA A 75 5.26 40.08 4.56
C ALA A 75 6.23 40.10 3.36
N CYS A 76 6.67 38.92 2.92
CA CYS A 76 7.32 38.79 1.63
C CYS A 76 6.26 39.13 0.56
N ASN A 77 6.07 40.42 0.29
CA ASN A 77 5.19 40.91 -0.75
C ASN A 77 5.78 40.54 -2.11
N ALA A 78 5.46 39.34 -2.57
CA ALA A 78 5.73 38.89 -3.92
C ALA A 78 4.39 38.64 -4.64
N GLY A 79 3.91 39.67 -5.33
CA GLY A 79 3.00 39.55 -6.48
C GLY A 79 1.51 39.35 -6.16
N THR A 80 0.76 40.45 -6.20
CA THR A 80 -0.69 40.48 -6.39
C THR A 80 -1.09 39.73 -7.68
N ARG A 81 -1.63 38.50 -7.58
CA ARG A 81 -2.42 37.87 -8.66
C ARG A 81 -3.53 36.95 -8.13
N THR A 82 -4.76 37.39 -8.39
CA THR A 82 -5.99 36.64 -8.76
C THR A 82 -6.27 35.31 -8.02
N GLY A 83 -6.72 35.36 -6.76
CA GLY A 83 -7.28 34.16 -6.11
C GLY A 83 -7.61 34.26 -4.63
N THR A 84 -6.95 35.15 -3.87
CA THR A 84 -7.22 35.35 -2.44
C THR A 84 -8.13 36.57 -2.25
N LEU A 85 -9.19 36.43 -1.44
CA LEU A 85 -10.05 37.56 -1.08
C LEU A 85 -9.25 38.58 -0.24
N THR A 86 -9.44 39.87 -0.50
CA THR A 86 -8.96 40.92 0.40
C THR A 86 -9.76 40.89 1.70
N ASP A 87 -9.26 41.46 2.81
CA ASP A 87 -10.03 41.50 4.06
C ASP A 87 -11.43 42.14 3.85
N THR A 88 -11.52 43.21 3.04
CA THR A 88 -12.81 43.81 2.64
C THR A 88 -13.77 42.84 1.95
N GLN A 89 -13.26 41.94 1.11
CA GLN A 89 -14.07 40.93 0.42
C GLN A 89 -14.42 39.77 1.34
N GLU A 90 -13.56 39.43 2.30
CA GLU A 90 -13.89 38.45 3.33
C GLU A 90 -15.02 38.95 4.23
N ASP A 91 -15.08 40.26 4.49
CA ASP A 91 -16.10 40.95 5.32
C ASP A 91 -17.37 41.34 4.55
N ALA A 92 -17.40 41.18 3.23
CA ALA A 92 -18.55 41.57 2.42
C ALA A 92 -19.80 40.75 2.75
N VAL A 93 -20.95 41.44 2.84
CA VAL A 93 -22.28 40.86 3.02
C VAL A 93 -23.16 41.35 1.87
N ASN A 94 -23.60 40.43 1.01
CA ASN A 94 -24.32 40.78 -0.22
C ASN A 94 -25.77 40.28 -0.22
N ASP A 95 -26.06 39.27 0.60
CA ASP A 95 -27.41 38.80 0.81
C ASP A 95 -27.58 38.27 2.23
N ILE A 96 -28.83 38.32 2.71
CA ILE A 96 -29.23 37.78 3.99
C ILE A 96 -30.52 36.96 3.88
N CYS A 97 -30.57 35.87 4.62
CA CYS A 97 -31.79 35.17 5.00
C CYS A 97 -32.03 35.37 6.50
N VAL A 98 -33.19 35.90 6.85
CA VAL A 98 -33.63 36.09 8.24
C VAL A 98 -34.60 34.97 8.61
N PHE A 99 -34.43 34.38 9.80
CA PHE A 99 -35.30 33.34 10.33
C PHE A 99 -35.69 33.66 11.78
N GLN A 100 -36.98 33.77 12.05
CA GLN A 100 -37.52 34.08 13.38
C GLN A 100 -38.12 32.82 14.03
N PHE A 101 -37.63 32.44 15.20
CA PHE A 101 -38.11 31.29 15.96
C PHE A 101 -38.77 31.75 17.26
N GLY A 102 -39.98 31.27 17.55
CA GLY A 102 -40.62 31.53 18.86
C GLY A 102 -39.89 30.79 19.97
N ASN A 103 -39.53 31.47 21.06
CA ASN A 103 -38.80 30.82 22.16
C ASN A 103 -39.70 29.87 22.98
N THR A 104 -41.03 30.05 22.93
CA THR A 104 -42.00 29.21 23.66
C THR A 104 -42.13 27.81 23.08
N ASP A 105 -42.14 27.65 21.76
CA ASP A 105 -42.33 26.36 21.08
C ASP A 105 -41.12 25.90 20.26
N GLY A 106 -40.11 26.77 20.10
CA GLY A 106 -38.89 26.48 19.36
C GLY A 106 -39.12 26.31 17.85
N LYS A 107 -40.20 26.88 17.30
CA LYS A 107 -40.59 26.69 15.89
C LYS A 107 -40.39 27.95 15.05
N LEU A 108 -40.10 27.76 13.76
CA LEU A 108 -40.00 28.84 12.78
C LEU A 108 -41.36 29.54 12.62
N LYS A 109 -41.36 30.87 12.77
CA LYS A 109 -42.54 31.74 12.66
C LYS A 109 -42.51 32.63 11.42
N TYR A 110 -41.33 32.98 10.94
CA TYR A 110 -41.19 33.83 9.77
C TYR A 110 -39.80 33.66 9.17
N SER A 111 -39.69 33.80 7.85
CA SER A 111 -38.42 33.89 7.15
C SER A 111 -38.49 34.86 5.99
N GLU A 112 -37.39 35.55 5.73
CA GLU A 112 -37.29 36.58 4.69
C GLU A 112 -35.90 36.53 4.03
N TYR A 113 -35.84 36.87 2.75
CA TYR A 113 -34.61 37.02 1.99
C TYR A 113 -34.51 38.44 1.45
N THR A 114 -33.32 39.04 1.61
CA THR A 114 -33.01 40.37 1.09
C THR A 114 -31.58 40.39 0.54
N SER A 115 -31.40 41.03 -0.62
CA SER A 115 -30.08 41.38 -1.15
C SER A 115 -29.65 42.75 -0.63
N LEU A 116 -28.36 42.93 -0.36
CA LEU A 116 -27.79 44.19 0.12
C LEU A 116 -26.91 44.81 -0.97
N MET A 117 -26.80 46.14 -0.97
CA MET A 117 -25.82 46.82 -1.83
C MET A 117 -24.41 46.63 -1.28
N ASP A 118 -23.39 46.71 -2.15
CA ASP A 118 -21.99 46.57 -1.73
C ASP A 118 -21.63 47.58 -0.63
N GLY A 119 -21.17 47.06 0.51
CA GLY A 119 -20.78 47.85 1.69
C GLY A 119 -21.93 48.26 2.62
N GLU A 120 -23.18 47.87 2.32
CA GLU A 120 -24.34 48.15 3.15
C GLU A 120 -24.46 47.12 4.29
N LEU A 121 -24.39 47.60 5.54
CA LEU A 121 -24.52 46.78 6.76
C LEU A 121 -25.83 47.03 7.52
N THR A 122 -26.80 47.64 6.87
CA THR A 122 -28.14 47.86 7.43
C THR A 122 -29.20 47.41 6.45
N ALA A 123 -30.29 46.82 6.95
CA ALA A 123 -31.39 46.35 6.12
C ALA A 123 -32.73 46.62 6.81
N ASP A 124 -33.72 47.07 6.04
CA ASP A 124 -35.10 47.07 6.50
C ASP A 124 -35.69 45.68 6.26
N ILE A 125 -36.04 44.98 7.34
CA ILE A 125 -36.57 43.61 7.32
C ILE A 125 -37.96 43.57 7.96
N SER A 126 -38.72 42.52 7.69
CA SER A 126 -39.96 42.24 8.40
C SER A 126 -39.77 41.11 9.41
N LEU A 127 -40.50 41.17 10.53
CA LEU A 127 -40.64 40.05 11.47
C LEU A 127 -42.11 39.83 11.79
N ALA A 128 -42.52 38.59 12.04
CA ALA A 128 -43.87 38.27 12.49
C ALA A 128 -44.16 38.92 13.86
N SER A 129 -45.33 39.56 13.93
CA SER A 129 -45.93 40.09 15.14
C SER A 129 -46.72 39.00 15.88
N GLY A 130 -47.01 39.19 17.17
CA GLY A 130 -47.76 38.22 17.97
C GLY A 130 -46.94 37.03 18.48
N VAL A 131 -45.62 37.01 18.27
CA VAL A 131 -44.75 35.87 18.62
C VAL A 131 -44.28 35.93 20.09
N GLY A 132 -44.28 37.11 20.73
CA GLY A 132 -43.66 37.29 22.04
C GLY A 132 -42.13 37.25 21.98
N SER A 133 -41.51 36.58 22.96
CA SER A 133 -40.06 36.36 23.02
C SER A 133 -39.62 35.37 21.93
N CYS A 134 -38.67 35.77 21.09
CA CYS A 134 -38.20 35.00 19.95
C CYS A 134 -36.69 35.14 19.74
N THR A 135 -36.13 34.22 18.96
CA THR A 135 -34.74 34.27 18.50
C THR A 135 -34.72 34.53 17.01
N VAL A 136 -33.98 35.55 16.59
CA VAL A 136 -33.83 35.93 15.17
C VAL A 136 -32.44 35.53 14.71
N TYR A 137 -32.36 34.60 13.75
CA TYR A 137 -31.13 34.20 13.08
C TYR A 137 -30.99 34.95 11.76
N VAL A 138 -29.75 35.34 11.44
CA VAL A 138 -29.38 35.95 10.16
C VAL A 138 -28.29 35.10 9.54
N LEU A 139 -28.57 34.51 8.37
CA LEU A 139 -27.60 33.83 7.53
C LEU A 139 -27.22 34.76 6.38
N ALA A 140 -25.94 35.06 6.24
CA ALA A 140 -25.42 35.94 5.20
C ALA A 140 -24.67 35.16 4.12
N ASN A 141 -24.74 35.62 2.87
CA ASN A 141 -24.04 35.06 1.72
C ASN A 141 -24.31 33.57 1.50
N VAL A 142 -25.57 33.17 1.69
CA VAL A 142 -26.03 31.79 1.54
C VAL A 142 -26.96 31.63 0.33
N GLY A 143 -27.26 32.74 -0.36
CA GLY A 143 -28.32 32.79 -1.36
C GLY A 143 -29.71 32.64 -0.74
N ASN A 144 -30.74 32.66 -1.57
CA ASN A 144 -32.11 32.53 -1.07
C ASN A 144 -32.44 31.07 -0.68
N ILE A 145 -32.21 30.74 0.59
CA ILE A 145 -32.46 29.41 1.15
C ILE A 145 -33.70 29.34 2.05
N ILE A 146 -34.51 30.41 2.12
CA ILE A 146 -35.65 30.48 3.05
C ILE A 146 -36.66 29.35 2.83
N ARG A 147 -36.76 28.85 1.59
CA ARG A 147 -37.64 27.74 1.22
C ARG A 147 -37.12 26.35 1.64
N LYS A 148 -35.85 26.23 2.03
CA LYS A 148 -35.29 24.99 2.57
C LYS A 148 -35.71 24.74 4.02
N VAL A 149 -36.28 25.73 4.70
CA VAL A 149 -36.75 25.65 6.08
C VAL A 149 -38.24 25.96 6.10
N ALA A 150 -39.06 24.93 6.32
CA ALA A 150 -40.50 25.11 6.29
C ALA A 150 -41.01 25.89 7.52
N TYR A 151 -42.11 26.61 7.37
CA TYR A 151 -42.81 27.22 8.50
C TYR A 151 -43.14 26.14 9.54
N GLY A 152 -42.94 26.43 10.82
CA GLY A 152 -43.16 25.48 11.91
C GLY A 152 -42.03 24.46 12.13
N SER A 153 -40.98 24.44 11.29
CA SER A 153 -39.79 23.61 11.52
C SER A 153 -39.15 23.91 12.88
N ALA A 154 -38.63 22.86 13.52
CA ALA A 154 -37.97 22.98 14.80
C ALA A 154 -36.60 23.68 14.67
N LEU A 155 -36.26 24.50 15.65
CA LEU A 155 -34.96 25.18 15.74
C LEU A 155 -33.80 24.17 15.70
N ALA A 156 -33.97 22.99 16.29
CA ALA A 156 -32.95 21.95 16.31
C ALA A 156 -32.62 21.40 14.91
N ASP A 157 -33.59 21.37 13.99
CA ASP A 157 -33.37 20.91 12.61
C ASP A 157 -32.77 22.03 11.76
N PHE A 158 -33.24 23.27 11.95
CA PHE A 158 -32.64 24.46 11.33
C PHE A 158 -31.15 24.59 11.66
N LYS A 159 -30.77 24.36 12.91
CA LYS A 159 -29.36 24.45 13.33
C LYS A 159 -28.43 23.50 12.57
N LYS A 160 -28.95 22.35 12.12
CA LYS A 160 -28.22 21.34 11.33
C LYS A 160 -28.14 21.64 9.84
N LEU A 161 -28.71 22.76 9.38
CA LEU A 161 -28.71 23.13 7.97
C LEU A 161 -27.26 23.30 7.48
N ALA A 162 -26.92 22.61 6.39
CA ALA A 162 -25.59 22.60 5.83
C ALA A 162 -25.63 22.62 4.29
N ALA A 163 -24.54 23.06 3.69
CA ALA A 163 -24.23 22.81 2.29
C ALA A 163 -23.13 21.76 2.16
N GLU A 164 -23.13 21.06 1.03
CA GLU A 164 -21.96 20.28 0.62
C GLU A 164 -21.03 21.14 -0.22
N VAL A 165 -19.73 21.08 0.09
CA VAL A 165 -18.66 21.77 -0.64
C VAL A 165 -17.71 20.74 -1.24
N SER A 166 -17.31 21.00 -2.48
CA SER A 166 -16.47 20.09 -3.29
C SER A 166 -15.18 20.73 -3.80
N SER A 167 -15.02 22.05 -3.72
CA SER A 167 -13.80 22.76 -4.09
C SER A 167 -13.58 24.02 -3.26
N GLY A 168 -12.43 24.14 -2.60
CA GLY A 168 -12.09 25.26 -1.71
C GLY A 168 -11.58 26.54 -2.38
N LYS A 169 -11.65 26.63 -3.72
CA LYS A 169 -11.30 27.86 -4.46
C LYS A 169 -12.55 28.74 -4.59
N GLY A 170 -12.73 29.66 -3.66
CA GLY A 170 -13.73 30.73 -3.77
C GLY A 170 -13.23 31.83 -4.69
N THR A 171 -13.32 31.65 -6.01
CA THR A 171 -13.20 32.80 -6.92
C THR A 171 -14.58 33.41 -7.11
N GLY A 172 -14.85 34.52 -6.39
CA GLY A 172 -15.99 35.39 -6.66
C GLY A 172 -17.26 35.19 -5.83
N GLN A 173 -17.21 34.49 -4.70
CA GLN A 173 -18.34 34.37 -3.78
C GLN A 173 -17.96 34.77 -2.36
N ASN A 174 -18.78 35.62 -1.75
CA ASN A 174 -18.62 36.06 -0.37
C ASN A 174 -18.81 34.88 0.59
N LEU A 175 -18.23 34.98 1.78
CA LEU A 175 -18.15 33.86 2.71
C LEU A 175 -19.48 33.70 3.49
N PRO A 176 -20.06 32.49 3.58
CA PRO A 176 -21.25 32.25 4.40
C PRO A 176 -21.02 32.62 5.86
N MET A 177 -21.95 33.36 6.45
CA MET A 177 -21.88 33.78 7.85
C MET A 177 -23.20 33.54 8.57
N CYS A 178 -23.14 33.42 9.90
CA CYS A 178 -24.32 33.34 10.74
C CYS A 178 -24.15 34.24 11.97
N GLY A 179 -25.24 34.88 12.37
CA GLY A 179 -25.40 35.55 13.65
C GLY A 179 -26.82 35.40 14.16
N TYR A 180 -27.06 35.74 15.42
CA TYR A 180 -28.40 35.72 15.96
C TYR A 180 -28.58 36.74 17.09
N LYS A 181 -29.84 37.09 17.35
CA LYS A 181 -30.28 37.80 18.55
C LYS A 181 -31.25 36.90 19.31
N ALA A 182 -30.85 36.49 20.51
CA ALA A 182 -31.74 35.82 21.44
C ALA A 182 -32.67 36.82 22.14
N ASP A 183 -33.82 36.31 22.57
CA ASP A 183 -34.81 37.01 23.41
C ASP A 183 -35.28 38.37 22.85
N PHE A 184 -35.38 38.46 21.52
CA PHE A 184 -36.02 39.58 20.86
C PHE A 184 -37.53 39.54 21.14
N ASN A 185 -38.10 40.61 21.65
CA ASN A 185 -39.53 40.68 21.93
C ASN A 185 -40.28 41.29 20.75
N SER A 186 -40.99 40.48 19.96
CA SER A 186 -41.78 40.95 18.80
C SER A 186 -43.00 41.82 19.17
N GLU A 187 -43.38 41.88 20.45
CA GLU A 187 -44.47 42.72 20.96
C GLU A 187 -44.02 44.11 21.40
N ALA A 188 -42.74 44.26 21.78
CA ALA A 188 -42.20 45.56 22.17
C ALA A 188 -42.00 46.46 20.94
N ASP A 189 -41.97 47.78 21.15
CA ASP A 189 -41.73 48.77 20.08
C ASP A 189 -40.24 48.78 19.69
N ASN A 190 -39.83 47.70 19.02
CA ASN A 190 -38.44 47.44 18.64
C ASN A 190 -38.17 47.94 17.22
N ALA A 191 -37.84 49.24 17.11
CA ALA A 191 -37.48 49.85 15.83
C ALA A 191 -36.16 49.31 15.23
N SER A 192 -35.32 48.63 16.00
CA SER A 192 -34.03 48.12 15.54
C SER A 192 -33.59 46.79 16.15
N LEU A 193 -32.72 46.11 15.42
CA LEU A 193 -32.12 44.81 15.77
C LEU A 193 -30.63 44.85 15.38
N THR A 194 -29.73 44.44 16.28
CA THR A 194 -28.29 44.32 15.96
C THR A 194 -27.86 42.88 16.04
N VAL A 195 -27.15 42.40 15.00
CA VAL A 195 -26.63 41.04 14.91
C VAL A 195 -25.17 41.05 14.48
N SER A 196 -24.31 40.36 15.24
CA SER A 196 -22.92 40.11 14.86
C SER A 196 -22.80 38.78 14.12
N LEU A 197 -22.31 38.84 12.89
CA LEU A 197 -22.10 37.70 12.00
C LEU A 197 -20.72 37.08 12.23
N THR A 198 -20.65 35.77 12.15
CA THR A 198 -19.42 34.97 12.23
C THR A 198 -19.36 34.04 11.02
N ARG A 199 -18.20 33.93 10.36
CA ARG A 199 -18.05 33.07 9.18
C ARG A 199 -18.22 31.60 9.55
N ALA A 200 -18.86 30.84 8.66
CA ALA A 200 -19.00 29.39 8.78
C ALA A 200 -17.76 28.62 8.32
N VAL A 201 -16.80 29.30 7.66
CA VAL A 201 -15.58 28.73 7.11
C VAL A 201 -14.33 29.14 7.89
N ALA A 202 -13.29 28.32 7.81
CA ALA A 202 -11.90 28.66 8.17
C ALA A 202 -11.12 29.10 6.93
N LYS A 203 -10.12 29.97 7.10
CA LYS A 203 -9.17 30.38 6.06
C LYS A 203 -7.85 29.65 6.29
N VAL A 204 -7.37 28.90 5.30
CA VAL A 204 -6.08 28.21 5.35
C VAL A 204 -5.19 28.81 4.27
N SER A 205 -4.04 29.36 4.65
CA SER A 205 -3.08 29.95 3.73
C SER A 205 -1.75 29.21 3.82
N LEU A 206 -1.23 28.69 2.72
CA LEU A 206 0.12 28.12 2.63
C LEU A 206 1.05 29.15 1.98
N ASN A 207 2.21 29.40 2.59
CA ASN A 207 3.34 30.11 2.02
C ASN A 207 4.58 29.21 2.06
N LEU A 208 4.98 28.70 0.90
CA LEU A 208 6.07 27.75 0.73
C LEU A 208 7.34 28.45 0.26
N THR A 209 8.40 28.39 1.06
CA THR A 209 9.73 28.89 0.68
C THR A 209 10.66 27.76 0.24
N THR A 210 11.56 28.09 -0.70
CA THR A 210 12.54 27.19 -1.32
C THR A 210 13.64 26.73 -0.35
N PRO A 211 14.37 25.65 -0.69
CA PRO A 211 15.31 25.03 0.22
C PRO A 211 16.59 25.82 0.49
N ASN A 212 17.44 25.25 1.35
CA ASN A 212 18.75 25.78 1.69
C ASN A 212 19.57 26.11 0.42
N ALA A 213 20.45 27.10 0.52
CA ALA A 213 21.29 27.48 -0.61
C ALA A 213 22.10 26.27 -1.11
N GLY A 214 21.96 25.93 -2.40
CA GLY A 214 22.61 24.77 -3.03
C GLY A 214 21.70 23.57 -3.27
N ASP A 215 20.59 23.46 -2.54
CA ASP A 215 19.57 22.43 -2.75
C ASP A 215 18.51 22.87 -3.77
N ALA A 216 17.83 21.91 -4.40
CA ALA A 216 16.72 22.17 -5.31
C ALA A 216 15.47 21.40 -4.91
N PHE A 217 14.31 22.07 -4.98
CA PHE A 217 13.02 21.43 -4.77
C PHE A 217 12.03 21.87 -5.85
N THR A 218 11.47 20.90 -6.56
CA THR A 218 10.43 21.12 -7.56
C THR A 218 9.11 20.56 -7.05
N VAL A 219 8.14 21.43 -6.82
CA VAL A 219 6.78 21.06 -6.43
C VAL A 219 6.11 20.35 -7.59
N THR A 220 5.50 19.19 -7.32
CA THR A 220 4.71 18.43 -8.30
C THR A 220 3.22 18.39 -7.94
N SER A 221 2.90 18.48 -6.65
CA SER A 221 1.53 18.43 -6.15
C SER A 221 1.45 19.15 -4.80
N VAL A 222 0.46 20.02 -4.64
CA VAL A 222 0.02 20.55 -3.33
C VAL A 222 -1.47 20.31 -3.21
N ARG A 223 -1.86 19.56 -2.19
CA ARG A 223 -3.24 19.16 -1.93
C ARG A 223 -3.62 19.46 -0.48
N LEU A 224 -4.88 19.82 -0.26
CA LEU A 224 -5.47 19.86 1.07
C LEU A 224 -6.32 18.61 1.24
N MET A 225 -5.87 17.73 2.12
CA MET A 225 -6.42 16.40 2.35
C MET A 225 -7.39 16.44 3.53
N ASN A 226 -8.37 15.53 3.53
CA ASN A 226 -9.34 15.37 4.62
C ASN A 226 -10.12 16.66 4.94
N VAL A 227 -10.61 17.34 3.92
CA VAL A 227 -11.51 18.50 4.10
C VAL A 227 -12.93 17.98 4.32
N ALA A 228 -13.62 18.48 5.35
CA ALA A 228 -15.03 18.14 5.58
C ALA A 228 -15.89 18.63 4.41
N LYS A 229 -16.80 17.78 3.92
CA LYS A 229 -17.74 18.14 2.84
C LYS A 229 -18.86 19.05 3.34
N LYS A 230 -19.28 18.90 4.60
CA LYS A 230 -20.43 19.63 5.15
C LYS A 230 -20.02 20.96 5.75
N LEU A 231 -20.55 22.05 5.20
CA LEU A 231 -20.51 23.40 5.74
C LEU A 231 -21.81 23.68 6.49
N TYR A 232 -21.80 23.56 7.81
CA TYR A 232 -22.96 23.94 8.63
C TYR A 232 -23.11 25.46 8.68
N TYR A 233 -24.28 26.00 8.39
CA TYR A 233 -24.46 27.45 8.38
C TYR A 233 -24.57 28.02 9.79
N VAL A 234 -25.33 27.35 10.66
CA VAL A 234 -25.77 27.90 11.94
C VAL A 234 -24.88 27.44 13.09
N GLU A 235 -24.87 26.14 13.39
CA GLU A 235 -24.12 25.60 14.52
C GLU A 235 -22.79 24.98 14.09
N SER A 236 -21.88 24.87 15.05
CA SER A 236 -20.62 24.17 14.83
C SER A 236 -20.89 22.66 14.73
N ALA A 237 -20.19 21.97 13.82
CA ALA A 237 -20.22 20.51 13.76
C ALA A 237 -19.96 19.91 15.15
N THR A 238 -20.84 19.02 15.60
CA THR A 238 -20.78 18.39 16.92
C THR A 238 -20.12 17.01 16.90
N THR A 239 -19.89 16.45 15.71
CA THR A 239 -19.32 15.12 15.50
C THR A 239 -18.11 15.15 14.57
N VAL A 240 -17.19 14.22 14.78
CA VAL A 240 -16.05 13.97 13.87
C VAL A 240 -16.59 13.50 12.50
N PRO A 241 -16.10 14.03 11.36
CA PRO A 241 -16.51 13.52 10.05
C PRO A 241 -16.11 12.07 9.84
N THR A 242 -16.97 11.30 9.17
CA THR A 242 -16.60 9.98 8.66
C THR A 242 -15.74 10.08 7.40
N ALA A 243 -15.03 9.02 7.01
CA ALA A 243 -14.21 9.03 5.78
C ALA A 243 -15.02 9.38 4.51
N ALA A 244 -16.30 8.99 4.45
CA ALA A 244 -17.19 9.32 3.33
C ALA A 244 -17.57 10.81 3.29
N GLU A 245 -17.48 11.51 4.41
CA GLU A 245 -17.77 12.94 4.56
C GLU A 245 -16.53 13.82 4.36
N LEU A 246 -15.40 13.22 3.95
CA LEU A 246 -14.16 13.92 3.64
C LEU A 246 -13.91 13.99 2.13
N THR A 247 -13.23 15.05 1.71
CA THR A 247 -12.79 15.27 0.33
C THR A 247 -11.37 15.84 0.29
N THR A 248 -10.80 15.89 -0.91
CA THR A 248 -9.46 16.44 -1.17
C THR A 248 -9.58 17.62 -2.12
N TYR A 249 -8.95 18.74 -1.76
CA TYR A 249 -8.83 19.89 -2.66
C TYR A 249 -7.47 19.91 -3.34
N THR A 250 -7.47 19.94 -4.66
CA THR A 250 -6.27 20.16 -5.48
C THR A 250 -5.98 21.66 -5.60
N SER A 251 -4.71 22.01 -5.85
CA SER A 251 -4.30 23.39 -6.14
C SER A 251 -3.67 23.50 -7.53
N ASP A 252 -3.27 24.72 -7.89
CA ASP A 252 -2.42 24.99 -9.06
C ASP A 252 -0.92 24.73 -8.79
N ASN A 253 -0.59 24.12 -7.65
CA ASN A 253 0.77 23.79 -7.21
C ASN A 253 1.69 25.02 -7.07
N THR A 254 1.11 26.20 -6.88
CA THR A 254 1.86 27.42 -6.59
C THR A 254 2.44 27.40 -5.17
N LYS A 255 3.41 28.28 -4.91
CA LYS A 255 4.04 28.41 -3.60
C LYS A 255 3.20 29.19 -2.59
N SER A 256 2.13 29.85 -3.03
CA SER A 256 1.22 30.57 -2.15
C SER A 256 -0.22 30.22 -2.52
N ILE A 257 -0.94 29.59 -1.61
CA ILE A 257 -2.29 29.08 -1.86
C ILE A 257 -3.19 29.44 -0.68
N THR A 258 -4.42 29.88 -0.96
CA THR A 258 -5.46 30.09 0.05
C THR A 258 -6.65 29.18 -0.23
N TRP A 259 -7.18 28.55 0.82
CA TRP A 259 -8.43 27.79 0.81
C TRP A 259 -9.39 28.34 1.85
N TYR A 260 -10.68 28.32 1.53
CA TYR A 260 -11.75 28.46 2.50
C TYR A 260 -12.41 27.09 2.69
N ILE A 261 -12.44 26.61 3.93
CA ILE A 261 -12.87 25.24 4.23
C ILE A 261 -13.90 25.23 5.36
N PRO A 262 -14.81 24.24 5.39
CA PRO A 262 -15.62 24.00 6.57
C PRO A 262 -14.75 23.63 7.77
N GLU A 263 -15.30 23.80 8.96
CA GLU A 263 -14.68 23.28 10.17
C GLU A 263 -14.58 21.75 10.14
N ASN A 264 -13.57 21.22 10.83
CA ASN A 264 -13.36 19.78 10.99
C ASN A 264 -12.96 19.50 12.44
N LYS A 265 -13.84 18.83 13.17
CA LYS A 265 -13.61 18.41 14.56
C LYS A 265 -12.85 17.08 14.59
N ALA A 266 -11.64 17.04 14.04
CA ALA A 266 -10.84 15.82 14.00
C ALA A 266 -10.42 15.32 15.39
N GLY A 267 -10.49 16.19 16.42
CA GLY A 267 -10.18 15.88 17.80
C GLY A 267 -8.76 16.26 18.19
N SER A 268 -8.33 15.71 19.32
CA SER A 268 -7.00 15.93 19.89
C SER A 268 -6.41 14.62 20.40
N ASN A 269 -5.09 14.61 20.62
CA ASN A 269 -4.36 13.49 21.19
C ASN A 269 -3.39 13.97 22.29
N ALA A 270 -2.38 13.17 22.64
CA ALA A 270 -1.41 13.49 23.69
C ALA A 270 -0.02 13.93 23.15
N LEU A 271 0.06 14.34 21.87
CA LEU A 271 1.35 14.73 21.27
C LEU A 271 1.88 16.04 21.84
N THR A 272 3.18 16.06 22.12
CA THR A 272 3.92 17.25 22.57
C THR A 272 4.91 17.77 21.51
N ASN A 273 5.28 16.93 20.54
CA ASN A 273 6.27 17.27 19.52
C ASN A 273 5.63 17.37 18.13
N TRP A 274 5.91 18.48 17.45
CA TRP A 274 5.39 18.77 16.11
C TRP A 274 5.87 17.81 15.02
N LYS A 275 7.07 17.22 15.18
CA LYS A 275 7.60 16.20 14.26
C LYS A 275 6.82 14.88 14.30
N ASP A 276 6.06 14.68 15.38
CA ASP A 276 5.27 13.48 15.59
C ASP A 276 3.84 13.59 15.03
N ARG A 277 3.49 14.71 14.37
CA ARG A 277 2.18 14.89 13.71
C ARG A 277 2.17 14.29 12.30
N TYR A 278 2.09 12.97 12.22
CA TYR A 278 2.03 12.20 10.98
C TYR A 278 0.94 11.11 11.07
N GLU A 279 0.65 10.42 9.96
CA GLU A 279 -0.47 9.46 9.80
C GLU A 279 -0.60 8.43 10.95
N GLY A 280 0.53 7.95 11.51
CA GLY A 280 0.52 6.99 12.62
C GLY A 280 0.08 7.55 13.97
N ASN A 281 0.12 8.87 14.16
CA ASN A 281 -0.20 9.53 15.43
C ASN A 281 -1.35 10.55 15.33
N ALA A 282 -1.62 11.06 14.13
CA ALA A 282 -2.71 11.99 13.87
C ALA A 282 -4.05 11.24 13.77
N PRO A 283 -5.18 11.86 14.18
CA PRO A 283 -6.50 11.32 13.86
C PRO A 283 -6.65 11.11 12.35
N ALA A 284 -7.19 9.96 11.93
CA ALA A 284 -7.32 9.60 10.51
C ALA A 284 -8.13 10.61 9.67
N THR A 285 -8.98 11.40 10.34
CA THR A 285 -9.87 12.40 9.74
C THR A 285 -9.29 13.82 9.80
N ALA A 286 -8.10 14.01 10.38
CA ALA A 286 -7.48 15.32 10.51
C ALA A 286 -7.14 15.93 9.15
N THR A 287 -7.48 17.21 8.97
CA THR A 287 -7.16 17.97 7.77
C THR A 287 -5.67 18.30 7.73
N TYR A 288 -5.02 18.08 6.59
CA TYR A 288 -3.60 18.38 6.42
C TYR A 288 -3.27 18.82 5.00
N ILE A 289 -2.22 19.62 4.87
CA ILE A 289 -1.63 19.99 3.59
C ILE A 289 -0.61 18.89 3.24
N LEU A 290 -0.72 18.32 2.04
CA LEU A 290 0.23 17.39 1.47
C LEU A 290 0.99 18.08 0.34
N ILE A 291 2.30 18.18 0.48
CA ILE A 291 3.21 18.75 -0.52
C ILE A 291 4.08 17.61 -1.05
N GLU A 292 4.06 17.40 -2.35
CA GLU A 292 4.84 16.36 -3.03
C GLU A 292 5.73 17.00 -4.09
N GLY A 293 6.94 16.49 -4.24
CA GLY A 293 7.87 17.01 -5.22
C GLY A 293 9.14 16.19 -5.35
N SER A 294 10.06 16.72 -6.14
CA SER A 294 11.41 16.17 -6.29
C SER A 294 12.40 17.05 -5.54
N TYR A 295 13.08 16.47 -4.56
CA TYR A 295 14.16 17.13 -3.80
C TYR A 295 15.52 16.64 -4.28
N THR A 296 16.43 17.57 -4.55
CA THR A 296 17.81 17.28 -4.90
C THR A 296 18.74 17.99 -3.92
N PRO A 297 19.37 17.26 -2.98
CA PRO A 297 20.40 17.83 -2.13
C PRO A 297 21.59 18.32 -2.97
N GLN A 298 22.32 19.31 -2.48
CA GLN A 298 23.58 19.76 -3.06
C GLN A 298 24.53 18.57 -3.16
N ASN A 299 25.01 18.27 -4.38
CA ASN A 299 25.84 17.10 -4.70
C ASN A 299 25.16 15.73 -4.45
N GLY A 300 23.83 15.70 -4.33
CA GLY A 300 23.05 14.48 -4.14
C GLY A 300 22.23 14.09 -5.37
N THR A 301 21.60 12.93 -5.31
CA THR A 301 20.63 12.51 -6.34
C THR A 301 19.23 13.02 -5.99
N ALA A 302 18.48 13.38 -7.03
CA ALA A 302 17.05 13.67 -6.93
C ALA A 302 16.29 12.50 -6.29
N ARG A 303 15.26 12.83 -5.50
CA ARG A 303 14.38 11.86 -4.85
C ARG A 303 12.97 12.40 -4.74
N ASP A 304 12.00 11.52 -4.95
CA ASP A 304 10.60 11.83 -4.65
C ASP A 304 10.46 12.06 -3.14
N VAL A 305 9.73 13.10 -2.74
CA VAL A 305 9.49 13.42 -1.33
C VAL A 305 8.06 13.86 -1.11
N SER A 306 7.55 13.60 0.09
CA SER A 306 6.26 14.11 0.54
C SER A 306 6.37 14.72 1.95
N TYR A 307 5.79 15.90 2.13
CA TYR A 307 5.69 16.62 3.39
C TYR A 307 4.22 16.77 3.78
N ALA A 308 3.86 16.27 4.98
CA ALA A 308 2.51 16.38 5.52
C ALA A 308 2.45 17.41 6.66
N ILE A 309 1.57 18.39 6.54
CA ILE A 309 1.38 19.46 7.53
C ILE A 309 -0.06 19.41 8.05
N TYR A 310 -0.25 18.79 9.21
CA TYR A 310 -1.56 18.72 9.85
C TYR A 310 -1.98 20.07 10.41
N LEU A 311 -3.23 20.46 10.17
CA LEU A 311 -3.84 21.67 10.71
C LEU A 311 -4.27 21.46 12.17
N GLY A 312 -4.55 22.56 12.88
CA GLY A 312 -4.87 22.56 14.31
C GLY A 312 -4.34 23.83 14.98
N ALA A 313 -4.61 23.98 16.27
CA ALA A 313 -4.17 25.15 17.04
C ALA A 313 -2.65 25.40 16.91
N GLY A 314 -2.30 26.67 16.79
CA GLY A 314 -0.93 27.17 16.67
C GLY A 314 -0.03 26.81 17.86
N ASN A 315 -0.62 26.69 19.04
CA ASN A 315 0.07 26.51 20.32
C ASN A 315 -0.01 25.11 20.92
N SER A 316 -0.62 24.13 20.25
CA SER A 316 -0.82 22.78 20.80
C SER A 316 -0.57 21.68 19.77
N ALA A 317 0.51 20.90 19.95
CA ALA A 317 0.84 19.75 19.07
C ALA A 317 -0.23 18.65 19.07
N ALA A 318 -1.04 18.64 20.12
CA ALA A 318 -2.12 17.71 20.34
C ALA A 318 -3.42 18.05 19.61
N ASP A 319 -3.64 19.31 19.22
CA ASP A 319 -4.90 19.75 18.61
C ASP A 319 -4.88 19.57 17.09
N PHE A 320 -5.92 18.93 16.53
CA PHE A 320 -6.10 18.72 15.08
C PHE A 320 -7.39 19.35 14.55
N ASN A 321 -8.04 20.20 15.34
CA ASN A 321 -9.32 20.78 14.99
C ASN A 321 -9.14 21.96 14.04
N VAL A 322 -9.94 21.98 12.97
CA VAL A 322 -10.16 23.17 12.15
C VAL A 322 -11.43 23.83 12.65
N VAL A 323 -11.33 25.10 13.04
CA VAL A 323 -12.43 25.88 13.63
C VAL A 323 -12.88 26.95 12.64
N ARG A 324 -14.20 27.13 12.51
CA ARG A 324 -14.78 28.20 11.69
C ARG A 324 -14.35 29.58 12.18
N ASN A 325 -14.35 30.57 11.29
CA ASN A 325 -13.92 31.94 11.55
C ASN A 325 -12.49 32.04 12.13
N THR A 326 -11.61 31.12 11.75
CA THR A 326 -10.20 31.09 12.15
C THR A 326 -9.27 31.16 10.93
N LYS A 327 -8.19 31.94 11.04
CA LYS A 327 -7.09 32.03 10.07
C LYS A 327 -5.97 31.06 10.47
N TYR A 328 -5.64 30.14 9.57
CA TYR A 328 -4.54 29.20 9.65
C TYR A 328 -3.48 29.58 8.61
N THR A 329 -2.57 30.49 8.99
CA THR A 329 -1.43 30.86 8.15
C THR A 329 -0.30 29.84 8.35
N VAL A 330 0.11 29.17 7.28
CA VAL A 330 1.09 28.08 7.25
C VAL A 330 2.31 28.56 6.47
N ASN A 331 3.35 29.01 7.17
CA ASN A 331 4.62 29.36 6.55
C ASN A 331 5.54 28.15 6.62
N ALA A 332 5.76 27.49 5.49
CA ALA A 332 6.53 26.25 5.40
C ALA A 332 7.84 26.49 4.63
N ALA A 333 8.96 26.11 5.22
CA ALA A 333 10.27 26.10 4.58
C ALA A 333 10.76 24.67 4.46
N ILE A 334 10.88 24.17 3.23
CA ILE A 334 11.45 22.84 3.00
C ILE A 334 12.97 22.95 3.17
N LYS A 335 13.54 22.28 4.17
CA LYS A 335 14.97 22.37 4.51
C LYS A 335 15.77 21.11 4.18
N GLY A 336 15.08 20.02 3.87
CA GLY A 336 15.70 18.77 3.47
C GLY A 336 14.77 17.59 3.67
N THR A 337 15.38 16.44 3.95
CA THR A 337 14.72 15.14 3.94
C THR A 337 15.10 14.31 5.17
N ASP A 338 15.12 14.90 6.36
CA ASP A 338 15.40 14.14 7.60
C ASP A 338 14.23 13.19 7.92
N MET A 339 14.52 11.90 8.00
CA MET A 339 13.52 10.86 8.30
C MET A 339 13.17 10.75 9.79
N ASN A 340 13.87 11.47 10.66
CA ASN A 340 13.50 11.63 12.08
C ASN A 340 12.34 12.62 12.27
N ASP A 341 11.96 13.36 11.23
CA ASP A 341 10.71 14.09 11.17
C ASP A 341 9.66 13.22 10.47
N GLY A 342 8.69 12.70 11.22
CA GLY A 342 7.69 11.76 10.67
C GLY A 342 6.75 12.41 9.65
N ARG A 343 6.74 13.74 9.56
CA ARG A 343 6.04 14.52 8.52
C ARG A 343 6.69 14.38 7.15
N VAL A 344 7.95 13.95 7.09
CA VAL A 344 8.75 13.84 5.88
C VAL A 344 8.87 12.38 5.47
N LEU A 345 8.55 12.08 4.22
CA LEU A 345 8.77 10.75 3.65
C LEU A 345 9.56 10.86 2.35
N ILE A 346 10.49 9.92 2.15
CA ILE A 346 11.42 9.88 1.03
C ILE A 346 11.12 8.69 0.15
N GLY A 347 11.26 8.88 -1.15
CA GLY A 347 11.14 7.86 -2.16
C GLY A 347 9.70 7.55 -2.53
N ARG A 348 9.56 6.87 -3.66
CA ARG A 348 8.27 6.38 -4.14
C ARG A 348 7.75 5.29 -3.22
N ASP A 349 6.49 5.41 -2.83
CA ASP A 349 5.83 4.44 -1.97
C ASP A 349 5.38 3.21 -2.75
N LEU A 350 5.98 2.07 -2.43
CA LEU A 350 5.65 0.76 -3.01
C LEU A 350 4.48 0.07 -2.31
N SER A 351 3.99 0.65 -1.21
CA SER A 351 2.90 0.13 -0.36
C SER A 351 1.68 1.06 -0.32
N ALA A 352 1.61 2.04 -1.22
CA ALA A 352 0.50 2.99 -1.28
C ALA A 352 -0.85 2.31 -1.56
N ALA A 353 -1.94 3.05 -1.36
CA ALA A 353 -3.29 2.58 -1.69
C ALA A 353 -3.36 2.11 -3.16
N GLY A 354 -3.77 0.85 -3.37
CA GLY A 354 -3.76 0.18 -4.68
C GLY A 354 -2.54 -0.68 -4.98
N THR A 355 -1.51 -0.69 -4.13
CA THR A 355 -0.30 -1.53 -4.24
C THR A 355 0.02 -2.22 -2.90
N GLN A 356 -0.95 -2.96 -2.33
CA GLN A 356 -0.89 -3.59 -0.98
C GLN A 356 0.49 -4.19 -0.64
N THR A 357 0.79 -4.30 0.65
CA THR A 357 2.07 -4.87 1.10
C THR A 357 2.29 -6.29 0.57
N ALA A 358 3.55 -6.69 0.43
CA ALA A 358 3.95 -8.03 -0.02
C ALA A 358 5.28 -8.41 0.64
N ASN A 359 5.78 -9.64 0.43
CA ASN A 359 7.14 -10.02 0.85
C ASN A 359 8.21 -9.71 -0.20
N CYS A 360 7.82 -9.48 -1.45
CA CYS A 360 8.72 -9.04 -2.51
C CYS A 360 8.24 -7.68 -3.06
N TYR A 361 9.15 -6.71 -3.10
CA TYR A 361 8.94 -5.45 -3.80
C TYR A 361 9.81 -5.42 -5.05
N VAL A 362 9.17 -5.18 -6.20
CA VAL A 362 9.84 -5.10 -7.48
C VAL A 362 10.01 -3.65 -7.88
N VAL A 363 11.22 -3.27 -8.30
CA VAL A 363 11.56 -1.90 -8.66
C VAL A 363 12.25 -1.85 -10.00
N LYS A 364 11.86 -0.86 -10.81
CA LYS A 364 12.39 -0.65 -12.14
C LYS A 364 13.71 0.10 -12.05
N THR A 365 14.80 -0.53 -12.49
CA THR A 365 16.15 0.04 -12.39
C THR A 365 16.39 1.22 -13.32
N THR A 366 15.61 1.34 -14.39
CA THR A 366 15.71 2.42 -15.39
C THR A 366 14.93 3.69 -15.02
N ASP A 367 14.20 3.70 -13.90
CA ASP A 367 13.54 4.92 -13.43
C ASP A 367 14.56 5.98 -13.03
N ALA A 368 14.25 7.26 -13.29
CA ALA A 368 15.07 8.39 -12.88
C ALA A 368 15.14 8.53 -11.35
N ASN A 369 14.01 8.28 -10.67
CA ASN A 369 13.98 8.18 -9.22
C ASN A 369 14.63 6.86 -8.76
N LYS A 370 15.59 6.97 -7.84
CA LYS A 370 16.30 5.82 -7.24
C LYS A 370 15.88 5.52 -5.80
N TRP A 371 15.00 6.34 -5.22
CA TRP A 371 14.61 6.23 -3.82
C TRP A 371 13.22 5.62 -3.68
N TYR A 372 13.08 4.64 -2.81
CA TYR A 372 11.83 3.91 -2.62
C TYR A 372 11.55 3.71 -1.14
N ARG A 373 10.27 3.51 -0.81
CA ARG A 373 9.82 3.19 0.54
C ARG A 373 8.68 2.19 0.54
N PHE A 374 8.49 1.52 1.65
CA PHE A 374 7.28 0.74 1.92
C PHE A 374 7.00 0.67 3.42
N LYS A 375 5.72 0.51 3.77
CA LYS A 375 5.25 0.47 5.16
C LYS A 375 5.76 -0.82 5.82
N ALA A 376 6.69 -0.66 6.75
CA ALA A 376 7.37 -1.76 7.43
C ALA A 376 6.69 -2.17 8.75
N THR A 377 5.62 -1.48 9.14
CA THR A 377 4.78 -1.89 10.28
C THR A 377 3.81 -3.01 9.94
N ILE A 378 3.66 -3.38 8.66
CA ILE A 378 2.76 -4.42 8.18
C ILE A 378 3.59 -5.55 7.57
N ARG A 379 3.48 -6.75 8.16
CA ARG A 379 4.24 -7.93 7.74
C ARG A 379 3.63 -8.56 6.49
N GLY A 380 4.48 -9.00 5.56
CA GLY A 380 4.05 -9.63 4.31
C GLY A 380 2.93 -8.85 3.62
N ASN A 381 1.81 -9.51 3.31
CA ASN A 381 0.63 -8.89 2.72
C ASN A 381 -0.42 -8.40 3.71
N GLY A 382 -0.12 -8.35 5.01
CA GLY A 382 -1.07 -7.94 6.04
C GLY A 382 -2.24 -8.91 6.24
N ALA A 383 -2.17 -10.13 5.69
CA ALA A 383 -3.25 -11.11 5.81
C ALA A 383 -3.46 -11.54 7.27
N ALA A 384 -4.73 -11.78 7.63
CA ALA A 384 -5.05 -12.47 8.87
C ALA A 384 -4.39 -13.85 8.87
N THR A 385 -3.77 -14.22 9.98
CA THR A 385 -2.97 -15.44 10.09
C THR A 385 -3.39 -16.20 11.34
N SER A 386 -3.87 -17.44 11.16
CA SER A 386 -4.29 -18.27 12.29
C SER A 386 -3.12 -18.66 13.18
N ALA A 387 -3.39 -18.95 14.45
CA ALA A 387 -2.41 -19.41 15.44
C ALA A 387 -1.60 -20.63 14.98
N GLN A 388 -2.18 -21.48 14.12
CA GLN A 388 -1.53 -22.68 13.57
C GLN A 388 -0.23 -22.38 12.81
N ILE A 389 -0.18 -21.23 12.12
CA ILE A 389 0.98 -20.81 11.33
C ILE A 389 1.50 -19.44 11.78
N SER A 390 1.12 -18.98 12.97
CA SER A 390 1.57 -17.69 13.48
C SER A 390 2.92 -17.83 14.19
N TYR A 391 3.90 -17.04 13.78
CA TYR A 391 5.18 -16.94 14.49
C TYR A 391 5.06 -16.28 15.88
N THR A 392 3.92 -15.65 16.22
CA THR A 392 3.66 -15.14 17.58
C THR A 392 3.04 -16.20 18.49
N GLY A 393 2.46 -17.26 17.91
CA GLY A 393 1.76 -18.33 18.61
C GLY A 393 0.28 -18.03 18.89
N THR A 394 -0.22 -16.88 18.43
CA THR A 394 -1.63 -16.47 18.56
C THR A 394 -2.16 -16.05 17.18
N ASP A 395 -3.49 -15.98 17.03
CA ASP A 395 -4.07 -15.40 15.82
C ASP A 395 -3.54 -13.97 15.63
N ILE A 396 -3.13 -13.67 14.40
CA ILE A 396 -2.72 -12.34 13.96
C ILE A 396 -3.88 -11.77 13.14
N PRO A 397 -4.56 -10.71 13.61
CA PRO A 397 -5.60 -10.05 12.82
C PRO A 397 -5.05 -9.47 11.50
N ALA A 398 -5.95 -9.24 10.54
CA ALA A 398 -5.58 -8.54 9.32
C ALA A 398 -4.99 -7.15 9.64
N ASN A 399 -3.89 -6.81 8.99
CA ASN A 399 -3.14 -5.56 9.17
C ASN A 399 -2.61 -5.32 10.59
N ASP A 400 -2.46 -6.38 11.40
CA ASP A 400 -1.86 -6.26 12.74
C ASP A 400 -0.41 -5.79 12.67
N ARG A 401 -0.08 -4.80 13.50
CA ARG A 401 1.15 -4.01 13.37
C ARG A 401 2.31 -4.61 14.15
N ILE A 402 3.49 -4.59 13.54
CA ILE A 402 4.77 -4.70 14.25
C ILE A 402 5.32 -3.29 14.55
N ALA A 403 6.18 -3.19 15.55
CA ALA A 403 6.76 -1.92 16.01
C ALA A 403 8.30 -1.90 15.83
N PRO A 404 8.79 -1.69 14.60
CA PRO A 404 10.22 -1.49 14.37
C PRO A 404 10.69 -0.11 14.82
N ASP A 405 11.96 -0.02 15.18
CA ASP A 405 12.68 1.22 15.48
C ASP A 405 13.82 1.50 14.48
N ASN A 406 14.21 0.50 13.69
CA ASN A 406 15.29 0.61 12.71
C ASN A 406 15.10 -0.37 11.54
N ALA A 407 15.97 -0.26 10.54
CA ALA A 407 16.04 -1.13 9.38
C ALA A 407 17.51 -1.48 9.05
N ALA A 408 17.73 -2.62 8.41
CA ALA A 408 19.06 -3.02 7.97
C ALA A 408 19.03 -3.84 6.68
N LEU A 409 20.12 -3.76 5.92
CA LEU A 409 20.43 -4.75 4.89
C LEU A 409 20.81 -6.07 5.56
N VAL A 410 20.19 -7.17 5.11
CA VAL A 410 20.56 -8.54 5.51
C VAL A 410 21.63 -9.07 4.55
N TRP A 411 21.33 -9.03 3.25
CA TRP A 411 22.27 -9.35 2.20
C TRP A 411 21.86 -8.71 0.87
N GLU A 412 22.81 -8.50 -0.03
CA GLU A 412 22.57 -8.10 -1.42
C GLU A 412 23.47 -8.86 -2.41
N THR A 413 23.06 -8.93 -3.68
CA THR A 413 23.95 -9.23 -4.80
C THR A 413 24.75 -8.00 -5.22
N ARG A 414 25.92 -8.21 -5.84
CA ARG A 414 26.69 -7.15 -6.51
C ARG A 414 27.02 -7.50 -7.94
N GLU A 415 26.73 -6.60 -8.87
CA GLU A 415 27.10 -6.78 -10.27
C GLU A 415 28.62 -6.64 -10.43
N GLY A 416 29.22 -7.62 -11.12
CA GLY A 416 30.68 -7.72 -11.27
C GLY A 416 31.44 -7.75 -9.93
N ASP A 417 30.83 -8.28 -8.88
CA ASP A 417 31.36 -8.35 -7.50
C ASP A 417 31.65 -6.99 -6.85
N LYS A 418 31.14 -5.90 -7.44
CA LYS A 418 31.49 -4.52 -7.04
C LYS A 418 30.29 -3.60 -6.91
N ALA A 419 29.44 -3.53 -7.93
CA ALA A 419 28.34 -2.58 -7.98
C ALA A 419 27.18 -3.06 -7.08
N PRO A 420 26.82 -2.34 -6.00
CA PRO A 420 25.78 -2.75 -5.07
C PRO A 420 24.39 -2.70 -5.69
N THR A 421 23.51 -3.58 -5.19
CA THR A 421 22.07 -3.51 -5.52
C THR A 421 21.44 -2.32 -4.80
N LEU A 422 21.81 -2.10 -3.54
CA LEU A 422 21.31 -1.00 -2.72
C LEU A 422 22.47 -0.16 -2.17
N ASP A 423 22.39 1.15 -2.36
CA ASP A 423 23.33 2.13 -1.77
C ASP A 423 22.96 2.51 -0.33
N TYR A 424 21.69 2.34 0.02
CA TYR A 424 21.14 2.83 1.28
C TYR A 424 19.94 2.00 1.73
N VAL A 425 19.86 1.74 3.03
CA VAL A 425 18.69 1.23 3.73
C VAL A 425 18.57 2.01 5.06
N GLY A 426 17.38 2.50 5.37
CA GLY A 426 17.09 3.22 6.60
C GLY A 426 15.63 3.11 7.00
N TYR A 427 15.33 3.61 8.20
CA TYR A 427 13.98 3.60 8.75
C TYR A 427 13.49 5.02 8.98
N SER A 428 12.27 5.29 8.52
CA SER A 428 11.56 6.52 8.80
C SER A 428 10.75 6.40 10.08
N ARG A 429 10.73 7.48 10.86
CA ARG A 429 9.92 7.61 12.07
C ARG A 429 8.43 7.33 11.84
N ASN A 430 7.95 7.47 10.62
CA ASN A 430 6.57 7.17 10.22
C ASN A 430 6.37 5.66 9.86
N GLY A 431 7.31 4.79 10.22
CA GLY A 431 7.13 3.34 10.09
C GLY A 431 7.39 2.79 8.68
N TYR A 432 8.26 3.44 7.91
CA TYR A 432 8.64 3.00 6.57
C TYR A 432 10.10 2.54 6.55
N ILE A 433 10.38 1.44 5.86
CA ILE A 433 11.73 1.19 5.36
C ILE A 433 11.90 2.05 4.11
N VAL A 434 13.03 2.75 4.03
CA VAL A 434 13.45 3.56 2.89
C VAL A 434 14.75 2.97 2.34
N PHE A 435 14.85 2.82 1.03
CA PHE A 435 16.07 2.35 0.37
C PHE A 435 16.38 3.13 -0.91
N LYS A 436 17.66 3.17 -1.26
CA LYS A 436 18.16 3.74 -2.52
C LYS A 436 18.79 2.64 -3.37
N LEU A 437 18.43 2.58 -4.65
CA LEU A 437 19.10 1.70 -5.60
C LEU A 437 20.56 2.11 -5.80
N GLY A 438 21.43 1.12 -5.86
CA GLY A 438 22.83 1.28 -6.23
C GLY A 438 23.07 1.26 -7.73
N GLU A 439 24.32 1.00 -8.12
CA GLU A 439 24.78 1.05 -9.51
C GLU A 439 24.46 -0.22 -10.32
N ALA A 440 24.08 -1.32 -9.64
CA ALA A 440 23.76 -2.57 -10.33
C ALA A 440 22.57 -2.40 -11.29
N THR A 441 22.70 -2.94 -12.50
CA THR A 441 21.64 -2.89 -13.52
C THR A 441 20.42 -3.74 -13.17
N GLU A 442 20.65 -4.82 -12.41
CA GLU A 442 19.72 -5.83 -11.92
C GLU A 442 20.24 -6.37 -10.58
N GLY A 443 19.37 -6.86 -9.71
CA GLY A 443 19.83 -7.33 -8.41
C GLY A 443 18.75 -7.83 -7.45
N ASN A 444 19.22 -8.48 -6.41
CA ASN A 444 18.41 -8.98 -5.31
C ASN A 444 19.00 -8.51 -3.98
N ALA A 445 18.14 -8.05 -3.08
CA ALA A 445 18.52 -7.74 -1.71
C ALA A 445 17.44 -8.22 -0.74
N VAL A 446 17.84 -8.49 0.50
CA VAL A 446 16.92 -8.71 1.62
C VAL A 446 17.13 -7.62 2.64
N VAL A 447 16.06 -6.91 2.97
CA VAL A 447 16.05 -5.86 3.99
C VAL A 447 15.16 -6.26 5.15
N ALA A 448 15.53 -5.86 6.37
CA ALA A 448 14.85 -6.25 7.59
C ALA A 448 14.39 -5.02 8.38
N ALA A 449 13.18 -5.11 8.96
CA ALA A 449 12.72 -4.22 10.01
C ALA A 449 13.18 -4.78 11.36
N LYS A 450 13.74 -3.93 12.22
CA LYS A 450 14.35 -4.32 13.48
C LYS A 450 13.75 -3.57 14.67
N ASN A 451 13.84 -4.19 15.84
CA ASN A 451 13.71 -3.55 17.14
C ASN A 451 15.02 -3.82 17.91
N GLY A 452 15.85 -2.78 18.03
CA GLY A 452 17.25 -2.95 18.42
C GLY A 452 18.00 -3.89 17.48
N ALA A 453 18.52 -5.00 18.01
CA ALA A 453 19.24 -6.01 17.24
C ALA A 453 18.33 -7.07 16.59
N THR A 454 17.11 -7.25 17.10
CA THR A 454 16.19 -8.33 16.70
C THR A 454 15.47 -7.97 15.41
N THR A 455 15.50 -8.87 14.43
CA THR A 455 14.69 -8.76 13.21
C THR A 455 13.24 -9.11 13.51
N LEU A 456 12.31 -8.20 13.23
CA LEU A 456 10.87 -8.45 13.39
C LEU A 456 10.26 -9.06 12.13
N TRP A 457 10.76 -8.67 10.97
CA TRP A 457 10.35 -9.14 9.65
C TRP A 457 11.36 -8.71 8.58
N SER A 458 11.35 -9.37 7.43
CA SER A 458 12.21 -9.07 6.29
C SER A 458 11.49 -9.22 4.95
N TRP A 459 12.00 -8.51 3.95
CA TRP A 459 11.44 -8.40 2.62
C TRP A 459 12.53 -8.58 1.56
N HIS A 460 12.15 -9.20 0.46
CA HIS A 460 12.95 -9.29 -0.76
C HIS A 460 12.74 -8.04 -1.62
N ILE A 461 13.83 -7.39 -1.99
CA ILE A 461 13.85 -6.32 -2.99
C ILE A 461 14.42 -6.91 -4.27
N TRP A 462 13.61 -6.91 -5.33
CA TRP A 462 13.99 -7.37 -6.65
C TRP A 462 14.09 -6.18 -7.59
N THR A 463 15.32 -5.84 -7.99
CA THR A 463 15.58 -4.74 -8.91
C THR A 463 15.70 -5.31 -10.31
N THR A 464 14.80 -4.90 -11.22
CA THR A 464 14.81 -5.42 -12.59
C THR A 464 14.25 -4.47 -13.63
N ALA A 465 14.88 -4.42 -14.80
CA ALA A 465 14.43 -3.71 -15.99
C ALA A 465 13.20 -4.38 -16.64
N ALA A 466 12.93 -5.64 -16.31
CA ALA A 466 11.76 -6.37 -16.80
C ALA A 466 10.44 -5.94 -16.16
N PHE A 467 10.50 -5.14 -15.10
CA PHE A 467 9.33 -4.57 -14.45
C PHE A 467 8.90 -3.28 -15.13
N ASP A 468 7.67 -3.25 -15.67
CA ASP A 468 7.13 -2.10 -16.39
C ASP A 468 6.29 -1.14 -15.52
N ARG A 469 6.26 -1.38 -14.20
CA ARG A 469 5.41 -0.77 -13.16
C ARG A 469 4.01 -1.39 -13.00
N ASN A 470 3.48 -2.03 -14.03
CA ASN A 470 2.21 -2.76 -13.95
C ASN A 470 2.42 -4.23 -13.59
N GLY A 471 3.61 -4.77 -13.86
CA GLY A 471 3.95 -6.13 -13.50
C GLY A 471 5.27 -6.59 -14.09
N ILE A 472 5.61 -7.83 -13.78
CA ILE A 472 6.55 -8.61 -14.57
C ILE A 472 5.77 -9.17 -15.77
N LYS A 473 6.45 -9.34 -16.90
CA LYS A 473 5.86 -9.99 -18.07
C LYS A 473 5.30 -11.37 -17.68
N VAL A 474 4.08 -11.65 -18.11
CA VAL A 474 3.39 -12.92 -17.86
C VAL A 474 3.13 -13.70 -19.14
N GLN A 475 2.98 -15.01 -18.99
CA GLN A 475 2.57 -15.95 -20.02
C GLN A 475 1.31 -16.68 -19.56
N THR A 476 0.45 -17.01 -20.52
CA THR A 476 -0.74 -17.84 -20.28
C THR A 476 -0.33 -19.30 -20.13
N TYR A 477 -0.80 -19.97 -19.08
CA TYR A 477 -0.64 -21.40 -18.85
C TYR A 477 -2.01 -22.07 -18.82
N GLU A 478 -2.15 -23.22 -19.46
CA GLU A 478 -3.34 -24.07 -19.37
C GLU A 478 -3.01 -25.38 -18.68
N THR A 479 -3.94 -25.91 -17.88
CA THR A 479 -3.81 -27.28 -17.35
C THR A 479 -4.25 -28.30 -18.39
N ARG A 480 -3.67 -29.51 -18.32
CA ARG A 480 -4.08 -30.68 -19.11
C ARG A 480 -4.69 -31.74 -18.18
N PRO A 481 -6.02 -31.84 -18.09
CA PRO A 481 -6.70 -32.83 -17.26
C PRO A 481 -6.36 -34.27 -17.60
N ARG A 482 -6.11 -35.09 -16.56
CA ARG A 482 -6.04 -36.55 -16.63
C ARG A 482 -6.89 -37.12 -15.50
N ASN A 483 -7.98 -37.78 -15.85
CA ASN A 483 -8.97 -38.26 -14.89
C ASN A 483 -8.91 -39.79 -14.78
N GLY A 484 -9.23 -40.32 -13.60
CA GLY A 484 -9.28 -41.77 -13.34
C GLY A 484 -7.93 -42.41 -13.04
N LEU A 485 -6.89 -41.63 -12.72
CA LEU A 485 -5.59 -42.16 -12.29
C LEU A 485 -5.62 -42.44 -10.78
N ALA A 486 -5.37 -43.69 -10.37
CA ALA A 486 -5.63 -44.16 -9.00
C ALA A 486 -4.98 -43.33 -7.87
N SER A 487 -3.78 -42.77 -8.09
CA SER A 487 -3.05 -41.99 -7.07
C SER A 487 -3.26 -40.48 -7.14
N TYR A 488 -4.08 -40.01 -8.08
CA TYR A 488 -4.25 -38.59 -8.38
C TYR A 488 -5.72 -38.19 -8.26
N ALA A 489 -5.96 -37.00 -7.71
CA ALA A 489 -7.25 -36.34 -7.82
C ALA A 489 -7.50 -35.93 -9.28
N ASN A 490 -8.78 -35.96 -9.67
CA ASN A 490 -9.21 -35.41 -10.96
C ASN A 490 -9.06 -33.89 -10.95
N ILE A 491 -8.57 -33.33 -12.05
CA ILE A 491 -8.46 -31.87 -12.23
C ILE A 491 -9.31 -31.43 -13.42
N THR A 492 -9.71 -30.17 -13.44
CA THR A 492 -10.39 -29.54 -14.58
C THR A 492 -9.43 -28.65 -15.36
N LYS A 493 -9.82 -28.29 -16.59
CA LYS A 493 -9.05 -27.33 -17.38
C LYS A 493 -9.13 -25.96 -16.70
N ARG A 494 -7.96 -25.34 -16.47
CA ARG A 494 -7.80 -24.01 -15.87
C ARG A 494 -6.79 -23.20 -16.69
N GLU A 495 -6.88 -21.88 -16.59
CA GLU A 495 -5.92 -20.95 -17.17
C GLU A 495 -5.28 -20.10 -16.06
N PHE A 496 -3.98 -19.81 -16.19
CA PHE A 496 -3.24 -18.95 -15.27
C PHE A 496 -2.39 -17.92 -16.02
N LYS A 497 -2.12 -16.77 -15.39
CA LYS A 497 -1.08 -15.84 -15.83
C LYS A 497 0.16 -15.99 -14.96
N MET A 498 1.19 -16.65 -15.48
CA MET A 498 2.43 -16.93 -14.76
C MET A 498 3.54 -15.97 -15.21
N MET A 499 4.42 -15.54 -14.30
CA MET A 499 5.62 -14.80 -14.68
C MET A 499 6.43 -15.56 -15.74
N ASP A 500 7.01 -14.84 -16.70
CA ASP A 500 7.85 -15.43 -17.77
C ASP A 500 9.21 -15.96 -17.27
N ARG A 501 9.51 -15.78 -15.98
CA ARG A 501 10.81 -16.06 -15.36
C ARG A 501 10.68 -16.40 -13.88
N ASN A 502 11.74 -16.95 -13.30
CA ASN A 502 11.78 -17.24 -11.86
C ASN A 502 11.84 -15.94 -11.04
N LEU A 503 11.29 -15.96 -9.82
CA LEU A 503 11.35 -14.81 -8.91
C LEU A 503 12.82 -14.45 -8.60
N GLY A 504 13.16 -13.16 -8.71
CA GLY A 504 14.51 -12.65 -8.50
C GLY A 504 15.47 -12.80 -9.69
N SER A 505 15.00 -13.27 -10.85
CA SER A 505 15.85 -13.43 -12.04
C SER A 505 16.02 -12.11 -12.79
N ALA A 506 17.22 -11.86 -13.32
CA ALA A 506 17.47 -10.70 -14.19
C ALA A 506 16.93 -10.92 -15.62
N SER A 507 16.86 -12.17 -16.06
CA SER A 507 16.46 -12.53 -17.43
C SER A 507 15.49 -13.71 -17.47
N GLY A 508 14.53 -13.67 -18.40
CA GLY A 508 13.70 -14.82 -18.78
C GLY A 508 14.16 -15.47 -20.10
N THR A 509 15.23 -14.97 -20.71
CA THR A 509 15.67 -15.38 -22.04
C THR A 509 16.37 -16.73 -21.99
N ALA A 510 15.85 -17.70 -22.74
CA ALA A 510 16.49 -19.01 -22.89
C ALA A 510 17.85 -18.85 -23.60
N THR A 511 18.90 -19.41 -23.00
CA THR A 511 20.28 -19.23 -23.46
C THR A 511 21.16 -20.37 -22.98
N LYS A 512 22.32 -20.52 -23.61
CA LYS A 512 23.42 -21.41 -23.19
C LYS A 512 24.75 -20.68 -23.09
N VAL A 513 24.70 -19.35 -22.97
CA VAL A 513 25.85 -18.50 -22.66
C VAL A 513 25.94 -18.38 -21.15
N ALA A 514 27.08 -18.73 -20.55
CA ALA A 514 27.24 -18.89 -19.11
C ALA A 514 26.74 -17.69 -18.29
N GLU A 515 27.22 -16.48 -18.60
CA GLU A 515 26.86 -15.25 -17.90
C GLU A 515 25.37 -14.90 -18.03
N GLU A 516 24.77 -15.19 -19.19
CA GLU A 516 23.35 -14.96 -19.43
C GLU A 516 22.45 -16.04 -18.83
N ALA A 517 22.92 -17.29 -18.74
CA ALA A 517 22.18 -18.39 -18.15
C ALA A 517 22.02 -18.21 -16.64
N ILE A 518 23.08 -17.78 -15.94
CA ILE A 518 23.05 -17.51 -14.49
C ILE A 518 21.99 -16.46 -14.15
N LYS A 519 21.83 -15.42 -15.00
CA LYS A 519 20.81 -14.37 -14.85
C LYS A 519 19.37 -14.92 -14.87
N THR A 520 19.14 -16.14 -15.35
CA THR A 520 17.80 -16.76 -15.43
C THR A 520 17.39 -17.54 -14.18
N TYR A 521 18.35 -17.85 -13.29
CA TYR A 521 18.08 -18.81 -12.20
C TYR A 521 17.10 -18.27 -11.15
N GLY A 522 17.16 -16.97 -10.86
CA GLY A 522 16.40 -16.33 -9.79
C GLY A 522 17.06 -16.51 -8.43
N VAL A 523 16.26 -16.73 -7.39
CA VAL A 523 16.72 -17.04 -6.03
C VAL A 523 16.01 -18.30 -5.51
N TYR A 524 16.57 -18.96 -4.49
CA TYR A 524 15.98 -20.18 -3.92
C TYR A 524 15.13 -19.90 -2.68
N PHE A 525 14.09 -20.71 -2.46
CA PHE A 525 13.22 -20.65 -1.28
C PHE A 525 13.00 -22.04 -0.69
N GLN A 526 13.11 -22.17 0.64
CA GLN A 526 12.61 -23.38 1.34
C GLN A 526 11.09 -23.36 1.34
N PHE A 527 10.46 -24.53 1.25
CA PHE A 527 9.00 -24.65 1.15
C PHE A 527 8.30 -23.92 2.31
N GLY A 528 7.41 -22.99 2.00
CA GLY A 528 6.67 -22.20 3.00
C GLY A 528 7.41 -20.99 3.60
N ARG A 529 8.69 -20.75 3.25
CA ARG A 529 9.42 -19.55 3.71
C ARG A 529 9.26 -18.38 2.73
N LYS A 530 9.29 -17.16 3.28
CA LYS A 530 9.29 -15.91 2.50
C LYS A 530 10.67 -15.42 2.10
N ASP A 531 11.72 -15.87 2.78
CA ASP A 531 13.07 -15.31 2.65
C ASP A 531 13.87 -16.05 1.57
N PRO A 532 14.44 -15.32 0.59
CA PRO A 532 15.23 -15.93 -0.46
C PRO A 532 16.65 -16.26 -0.02
N PHE A 533 17.23 -17.27 -0.68
CA PHE A 533 18.63 -17.67 -0.58
C PHE A 533 19.38 -17.46 -1.91
N PRO A 534 20.69 -17.15 -1.85
CA PRO A 534 21.53 -17.05 -3.03
C PRO A 534 21.50 -18.33 -3.87
N VAL A 535 21.45 -18.13 -5.19
CA VAL A 535 21.37 -19.19 -6.20
C VAL A 535 22.77 -19.66 -6.65
N ALA A 536 22.86 -20.71 -7.47
CA ALA A 536 24.13 -21.14 -8.07
C ALA A 536 24.77 -20.02 -8.92
N GLY A 537 26.08 -19.81 -8.76
CA GLY A 537 26.86 -18.80 -9.50
C GLY A 537 27.56 -19.32 -10.74
N VAL A 538 27.23 -20.53 -11.21
CA VAL A 538 27.93 -21.22 -12.30
C VAL A 538 26.96 -21.83 -13.30
N MET A 539 27.40 -21.96 -14.56
CA MET A 539 26.70 -22.71 -15.62
C MET A 539 27.48 -23.99 -15.96
N THR A 540 27.63 -24.87 -14.96
CA THR A 540 28.36 -26.14 -15.09
C THR A 540 27.56 -27.25 -14.43
N ARG A 541 27.59 -28.47 -14.98
CA ARG A 541 27.02 -29.64 -14.31
C ARG A 541 27.84 -29.93 -13.07
N THR A 542 27.31 -29.64 -11.88
CA THR A 542 28.04 -29.88 -10.64
C THR A 542 27.12 -30.10 -9.45
N ASN A 543 27.69 -30.79 -8.47
CA ASN A 543 27.23 -30.84 -7.10
C ASN A 543 28.17 -29.98 -6.25
N ASP A 544 27.64 -29.38 -5.18
CA ASP A 544 28.35 -28.37 -4.39
C ASP A 544 28.83 -27.16 -5.22
N ALA A 545 27.93 -26.63 -6.05
CA ALA A 545 28.18 -25.40 -6.79
C ALA A 545 28.44 -24.22 -5.84
N ASP A 546 29.34 -23.34 -6.24
CA ASP A 546 29.44 -22.02 -5.58
C ASP A 546 28.18 -21.21 -5.85
N ILE A 547 27.79 -20.40 -4.86
CA ILE A 547 26.67 -19.48 -4.96
C ILE A 547 27.11 -18.19 -5.67
N VAL A 548 26.14 -17.45 -6.22
CA VAL A 548 26.37 -16.06 -6.62
C VAL A 548 26.95 -15.26 -5.44
N PRO A 549 27.96 -14.42 -5.66
CA PRO A 549 28.52 -13.58 -4.61
C PRO A 549 27.45 -12.67 -4.00
N VAL A 550 27.30 -12.77 -2.67
CA VAL A 550 26.40 -11.92 -1.88
C VAL A 550 27.14 -11.30 -0.71
N TYR A 551 26.67 -10.14 -0.27
CA TYR A 551 27.40 -9.26 0.63
C TYR A 551 26.49 -8.79 1.77
N ASP A 552 27.06 -8.64 2.96
CA ASP A 552 26.38 -8.06 4.12
C ASP A 552 26.35 -6.52 4.04
N ALA A 553 25.75 -5.88 5.04
CA ALA A 553 25.67 -4.41 5.16
C ALA A 553 27.04 -3.71 5.23
N ASN A 554 28.11 -4.41 5.61
CA ASN A 554 29.47 -3.88 5.67
C ASN A 554 30.24 -4.10 4.36
N GLY A 555 29.62 -4.74 3.37
CA GLY A 555 30.26 -5.12 2.12
C GLY A 555 31.19 -6.31 2.24
N ASN A 556 31.08 -7.11 3.32
CA ASN A 556 31.80 -8.37 3.42
C ASN A 556 31.09 -9.44 2.61
N LYS A 557 31.85 -10.22 1.85
CA LYS A 557 31.31 -11.37 1.12
C LYS A 557 30.84 -12.42 2.13
N ILE A 558 29.58 -12.84 2.00
CA ILE A 558 29.02 -13.93 2.78
C ILE A 558 29.40 -15.25 2.10
N LEU A 559 30.04 -16.12 2.88
CA LEU A 559 30.56 -17.39 2.35
C LEU A 559 29.44 -18.42 2.22
N LYS A 560 29.59 -19.32 1.24
CA LYS A 560 28.69 -20.47 1.12
C LYS A 560 28.71 -21.27 2.44
N ASN A 561 27.54 -21.75 2.86
CA ASN A 561 27.36 -22.56 4.07
C ASN A 561 27.71 -21.89 5.41
N SER A 562 27.99 -20.59 5.46
CA SER A 562 28.30 -19.89 6.72
C SER A 562 27.08 -19.63 7.61
N ASN A 563 25.86 -19.65 7.04
CA ASN A 563 24.61 -19.33 7.72
C ASN A 563 23.65 -20.52 7.66
N GLN A 564 23.86 -21.50 8.55
CA GLN A 564 23.01 -22.69 8.61
C GLN A 564 22.91 -23.26 10.02
N ILE A 565 21.77 -23.89 10.31
CA ILE A 565 21.51 -24.54 11.60
C ILE A 565 20.62 -25.78 11.37
N LYS A 566 20.75 -26.81 12.20
CA LYS A 566 19.78 -27.90 12.22
C LYS A 566 18.50 -27.47 12.92
N ASN A 567 17.35 -27.89 12.40
CA ASN A 567 16.04 -27.61 12.98
C ASN A 567 15.92 -28.11 14.44
N SER A 568 16.54 -29.24 14.79
CA SER A 568 16.59 -29.79 16.14
C SER A 568 17.30 -28.90 17.16
N ALA A 569 18.21 -28.03 16.72
CA ALA A 569 18.88 -27.07 17.59
C ALA A 569 17.99 -25.87 17.94
N ILE A 570 16.91 -25.63 17.18
CA ILE A 570 15.89 -24.63 17.50
C ILE A 570 14.93 -25.21 18.55
N THR A 571 14.43 -26.42 18.30
CA THR A 571 13.57 -27.15 19.23
C THR A 571 13.47 -28.62 18.81
N THR A 572 13.21 -29.50 19.76
CA THR A 572 12.81 -30.90 19.54
C THR A 572 11.35 -31.17 19.90
N GLY A 573 10.58 -30.13 20.23
CA GLY A 573 9.16 -30.23 20.53
C GLY A 573 8.32 -30.51 19.28
N ILE A 574 7.11 -31.04 19.49
CA ILE A 574 6.19 -31.48 18.41
C ILE A 574 4.81 -30.80 18.48
N ASP A 575 4.63 -29.84 19.38
CA ASP A 575 3.37 -29.15 19.64
C ASP A 575 3.31 -27.78 18.95
N GLN A 576 2.22 -27.04 19.17
CA GLN A 576 2.06 -25.71 18.59
C GLN A 576 3.09 -24.69 19.11
N THR A 577 3.61 -24.87 20.33
CA THR A 577 4.67 -24.04 20.90
C THR A 577 5.98 -24.24 20.13
N ALA A 578 6.29 -25.48 19.75
CA ALA A 578 7.43 -25.82 18.92
C ALA A 578 7.29 -25.28 17.49
N VAL A 579 6.08 -25.31 16.91
CA VAL A 579 5.82 -24.66 15.61
C VAL A 579 6.12 -23.17 15.69
N LYS A 580 5.56 -22.48 16.69
CA LYS A 580 5.84 -21.05 16.93
C LYS A 580 7.35 -20.79 17.00
N ALA A 581 8.08 -21.54 17.82
CA ALA A 581 9.52 -21.33 18.02
C ALA A 581 10.30 -21.41 16.71
N GLN A 582 9.97 -22.38 15.84
CA GLN A 582 10.62 -22.55 14.55
C GLN A 582 10.26 -21.46 13.54
N LEU A 583 8.98 -21.04 13.49
CA LEU A 583 8.55 -19.94 12.64
C LEU A 583 9.16 -18.60 13.09
N ALA A 584 9.22 -18.34 14.41
CA ALA A 584 9.84 -17.15 14.98
C ALA A 584 11.34 -17.11 14.64
N TYR A 585 12.05 -18.23 14.82
CA TYR A 585 13.46 -18.32 14.47
C TYR A 585 13.70 -18.01 12.98
N ALA A 586 12.88 -18.56 12.07
CA ALA A 586 12.99 -18.30 10.64
C ALA A 586 12.74 -16.83 10.27
N VAL A 587 11.82 -16.14 11.00
CA VAL A 587 11.54 -14.72 10.83
C VAL A 587 12.68 -13.84 11.35
N GLU A 588 13.25 -14.17 12.50
CA GLU A 588 14.34 -13.43 13.13
C GLU A 588 15.68 -13.61 12.38
N ASN A 589 15.84 -14.73 11.65
CA ASN A 589 17.08 -15.14 10.99
C ASN A 589 16.87 -15.38 9.48
N PRO A 590 16.59 -14.34 8.68
CA PRO A 590 16.17 -14.50 7.29
C PRO A 590 17.20 -15.14 6.37
N LEU A 591 18.50 -14.99 6.66
CA LEU A 591 19.59 -15.60 5.88
C LEU A 591 20.02 -16.98 6.38
N VAL A 592 19.53 -17.43 7.55
CA VAL A 592 19.90 -18.74 8.10
C VAL A 592 19.12 -19.83 7.37
N PHE A 593 19.85 -20.73 6.74
CA PHE A 593 19.30 -21.92 6.11
C PHE A 593 19.06 -23.01 7.16
N ILE A 594 17.82 -23.49 7.28
CA ILE A 594 17.46 -24.45 8.31
C ILE A 594 17.54 -25.86 7.72
N LEU A 595 18.56 -26.59 8.15
CA LEU A 595 18.82 -27.97 7.77
C LEU A 595 17.86 -28.91 8.51
N ARG A 596 17.46 -30.00 7.85
CA ARG A 596 16.75 -31.09 8.52
C ARG A 596 17.68 -31.85 9.44
N ASP A 597 17.14 -32.40 10.52
CA ASP A 597 17.80 -33.41 11.33
C ASP A 597 17.09 -34.75 11.19
N ASP A 598 17.80 -35.74 10.66
CA ASP A 598 17.21 -37.04 10.34
C ASP A 598 16.89 -37.88 11.59
N ASN A 599 17.27 -37.41 12.78
CA ASN A 599 16.90 -38.01 14.07
C ASN A 599 15.41 -37.86 14.40
N ASP A 600 14.71 -36.94 13.72
CA ASP A 600 13.27 -36.75 13.91
C ASP A 600 12.43 -37.95 13.46
N LYS A 601 13.01 -38.92 12.73
CA LYS A 601 12.39 -40.21 12.40
C LYS A 601 12.08 -41.06 13.62
N THR A 602 12.66 -40.77 14.79
CA THR A 602 12.42 -41.58 16.00
C THR A 602 10.98 -41.41 16.52
N ALA A 603 10.43 -42.47 17.12
CA ALA A 603 9.06 -42.51 17.60
C ALA A 603 8.75 -41.42 18.65
N THR A 604 9.73 -41.01 19.43
CA THR A 604 9.62 -39.91 20.41
C THR A 604 9.19 -38.58 19.76
N TYR A 605 9.53 -38.36 18.49
CA TYR A 605 9.18 -37.17 17.72
C TYR A 605 8.05 -37.43 16.71
N GLY A 606 7.32 -38.54 16.85
CA GLY A 606 6.23 -38.92 15.95
C GLY A 606 6.66 -39.54 14.62
N GLY A 607 7.93 -39.90 14.46
CA GLY A 607 8.42 -40.64 13.31
C GLY A 607 8.20 -42.17 13.42
N ASP A 608 8.48 -42.89 12.34
CA ASP A 608 8.26 -44.35 12.22
C ASP A 608 9.55 -45.20 12.33
N GLY A 609 10.66 -44.57 12.72
CA GLY A 609 11.99 -45.15 12.77
C GLY A 609 12.71 -45.27 11.42
N THR A 610 12.01 -45.01 10.31
CA THR A 610 12.52 -45.24 8.95
C THR A 610 12.88 -43.94 8.27
N ASN A 611 11.90 -43.06 8.07
CA ASN A 611 12.07 -41.83 7.29
C ASN A 611 11.98 -40.59 8.19
N PRO A 612 12.94 -39.65 8.08
CA PRO A 612 12.82 -38.36 8.73
C PRO A 612 11.72 -37.52 8.08
N SER A 613 11.32 -36.41 8.70
CA SER A 613 10.22 -35.58 8.16
C SER A 613 10.54 -34.87 6.84
N TYR A 614 11.82 -34.88 6.41
CA TYR A 614 12.34 -34.18 5.25
C TYR A 614 11.98 -32.68 5.17
N ASN A 615 11.74 -32.07 6.33
CA ASN A 615 11.25 -30.71 6.45
C ASN A 615 12.24 -29.84 7.23
N TRP A 616 12.26 -28.54 6.93
CA TRP A 616 13.01 -27.58 7.75
C TRP A 616 12.31 -27.31 9.08
N ILE A 617 11.02 -27.63 9.19
CA ILE A 617 10.29 -27.70 10.46
C ILE A 617 10.46 -29.11 11.04
N PHE A 618 11.14 -29.22 12.18
CA PHE A 618 11.37 -30.45 12.93
C PHE A 618 10.06 -31.19 13.24
N ALA A 619 10.11 -32.52 13.15
CA ALA A 619 9.00 -33.43 13.47
C ALA A 619 7.72 -33.23 12.64
N ALA A 620 7.85 -32.70 11.42
CA ALA A 620 6.75 -32.51 10.48
C ALA A 620 6.37 -33.80 9.73
N HIS A 621 5.92 -34.82 10.46
CA HIS A 621 5.51 -36.12 9.90
C HIS A 621 4.06 -36.13 9.38
N PRO A 622 3.79 -36.70 8.19
CA PRO A 622 2.46 -36.78 7.60
C PRO A 622 1.58 -37.81 8.28
N ALA A 623 0.32 -37.88 7.83
CA ALA A 623 -0.57 -38.97 8.22
C ALA A 623 -0.02 -40.32 7.72
N LYS A 624 0.03 -41.31 8.61
CA LYS A 624 0.47 -42.67 8.27
C LYS A 624 -0.31 -43.70 9.09
N SER A 625 -0.64 -44.83 8.47
CA SER A 625 -1.30 -45.97 9.11
C SER A 625 -2.60 -45.62 9.88
N GLY A 626 -3.38 -44.67 9.35
CA GLY A 626 -4.65 -44.24 9.96
C GLY A 626 -4.53 -43.19 11.07
N ALA A 627 -3.31 -42.80 11.46
CA ALA A 627 -3.07 -41.68 12.38
C ALA A 627 -3.12 -40.32 11.65
N GLU A 628 -3.40 -39.25 12.40
CA GLU A 628 -3.29 -37.89 11.87
C GLU A 628 -1.83 -37.48 11.70
N GLY A 629 -1.56 -36.59 10.73
CA GLY A 629 -0.24 -35.95 10.64
C GLY A 629 0.07 -35.08 11.86
N SER A 630 1.35 -34.85 12.12
CA SER A 630 1.81 -34.07 13.27
C SER A 630 1.40 -32.60 13.17
N VAL A 631 1.38 -31.91 14.31
CA VAL A 631 1.09 -30.45 14.37
C VAL A 631 2.06 -29.64 13.47
N PRO A 632 3.39 -29.88 13.51
CA PRO A 632 4.33 -29.22 12.59
C PRO A 632 4.06 -29.49 11.11
N TRP A 633 3.65 -30.70 10.75
CA TRP A 633 3.33 -31.03 9.36
C TRP A 633 2.10 -30.26 8.87
N LYS A 634 1.03 -30.24 9.67
CA LYS A 634 -0.21 -29.50 9.37
C LYS A 634 0.05 -28.00 9.22
N ALA A 635 0.94 -27.42 10.04
CA ALA A 635 1.36 -26.03 9.90
C ALA A 635 2.12 -25.80 8.59
N SER A 636 3.09 -26.66 8.27
CA SER A 636 3.91 -26.52 7.06
C SER A 636 3.09 -26.57 5.76
N ASN A 637 1.96 -27.28 5.75
CA ASN A 637 1.06 -27.39 4.60
C ASN A 637 0.39 -26.07 4.19
N LYS A 638 0.29 -25.10 5.12
CA LYS A 638 -0.55 -23.90 4.98
C LYS A 638 0.26 -22.62 4.73
N LEU A 639 1.59 -22.70 4.82
CA LEU A 639 2.44 -21.52 4.85
C LEU A 639 2.33 -20.66 3.59
N TRP A 640 2.25 -21.24 2.39
CA TRP A 640 2.10 -20.47 1.13
C TRP A 640 0.65 -20.34 0.63
N GLY A 641 -0.34 -20.69 1.46
CA GLY A 641 -1.74 -20.39 1.15
C GLY A 641 -2.51 -21.45 0.37
N SER A 642 -1.85 -22.56 0.00
CA SER A 642 -2.54 -23.79 -0.37
C SER A 642 -2.73 -24.68 0.87
N GLY A 643 -3.12 -25.92 0.65
CA GLY A 643 -3.34 -26.92 1.68
C GLY A 643 -3.89 -28.20 1.08
N LEU A 644 -4.08 -29.22 1.90
CA LEU A 644 -4.78 -30.44 1.50
C LEU A 644 -6.30 -30.23 1.63
N GLN A 645 -7.10 -30.84 0.76
CA GLN A 645 -8.57 -30.83 0.90
C GLN A 645 -9.01 -31.62 2.14
N ASP A 646 -8.31 -32.72 2.40
CA ASP A 646 -8.42 -33.58 3.57
C ASP A 646 -7.03 -34.02 4.05
N GLU A 647 -6.67 -33.74 5.30
CA GLU A 647 -5.32 -33.98 5.84
C GLU A 647 -4.97 -35.48 6.03
N LYS A 648 -5.92 -36.41 5.82
CA LYS A 648 -5.71 -37.86 5.98
C LYS A 648 -5.71 -38.62 4.65
N THR A 649 -6.50 -38.16 3.69
CA THR A 649 -6.87 -38.96 2.50
C THR A 649 -6.62 -38.27 1.17
N SER A 650 -6.23 -36.97 1.16
CA SER A 650 -5.96 -36.27 -0.09
C SER A 650 -4.91 -36.98 -0.94
N LEU A 651 -5.30 -37.30 -2.16
CA LEU A 651 -4.44 -37.81 -3.22
C LEU A 651 -3.52 -36.70 -3.75
N ILE A 652 -2.61 -37.06 -4.65
CA ILE A 652 -1.80 -36.08 -5.40
C ILE A 652 -2.74 -35.16 -6.20
N LEU A 653 -2.49 -33.84 -6.21
CA LEU A 653 -3.40 -32.80 -6.73
C LEU A 653 -4.71 -32.61 -5.94
N GLY A 654 -4.94 -33.36 -4.86
CA GLY A 654 -6.06 -33.19 -3.93
C GLY A 654 -5.88 -32.00 -2.98
N THR A 655 -5.54 -30.84 -3.53
CA THR A 655 -5.15 -29.64 -2.78
C THR A 655 -6.14 -28.49 -2.95
N ILE A 656 -6.00 -27.48 -2.10
CA ILE A 656 -6.72 -26.22 -2.25
C ILE A 656 -6.15 -25.52 -3.49
N ALA A 657 -6.97 -25.51 -4.54
CA ALA A 657 -6.61 -25.02 -5.86
C ALA A 657 -6.71 -23.50 -6.02
N ASP A 658 -7.53 -22.86 -5.17
CA ASP A 658 -7.65 -21.40 -5.01
C ASP A 658 -6.66 -20.93 -3.93
N VAL A 659 -5.41 -20.73 -4.34
CA VAL A 659 -4.31 -20.42 -3.43
C VAL A 659 -4.44 -18.98 -2.91
N LYS A 660 -4.63 -18.82 -1.60
CA LYS A 660 -4.75 -17.50 -0.96
C LYS A 660 -3.43 -17.06 -0.35
N LYS A 661 -2.84 -16.00 -0.91
CA LYS A 661 -1.59 -15.40 -0.42
C LYS A 661 -1.61 -15.18 1.11
N THR A 662 -0.69 -15.82 1.83
CA THR A 662 -0.48 -15.63 3.27
C THR A 662 0.60 -14.58 3.53
N ILE A 663 0.86 -14.29 4.80
CA ILE A 663 2.03 -13.50 5.19
C ILE A 663 3.36 -14.17 4.82
N TYR A 664 3.44 -15.46 4.48
CA TYR A 664 4.71 -16.13 4.13
C TYR A 664 4.91 -16.34 2.62
N ASP A 665 3.92 -16.03 1.79
CA ASP A 665 4.03 -16.14 0.33
C ASP A 665 5.11 -15.15 -0.19
N PRO A 666 6.14 -15.61 -0.92
CA PRO A 666 7.29 -14.79 -1.32
C PRO A 666 6.98 -13.86 -2.50
N CYS A 667 5.85 -14.02 -3.18
CA CYS A 667 5.57 -13.32 -4.43
C CYS A 667 5.31 -11.82 -4.21
N PRO A 668 5.50 -10.99 -5.24
CA PRO A 668 5.20 -9.57 -5.14
C PRO A 668 3.69 -9.27 -5.12
N TYR A 669 3.34 -8.00 -4.90
CA TYR A 669 1.96 -7.54 -4.95
C TYR A 669 1.26 -7.94 -6.26
N GLY A 670 0.02 -8.42 -6.15
CA GLY A 670 -0.77 -8.92 -7.28
C GLY A 670 -0.41 -10.32 -7.75
N TYR A 671 0.54 -11.01 -7.09
CA TYR A 671 0.94 -12.38 -7.41
C TYR A 671 0.94 -13.27 -6.16
N HIS A 672 0.81 -14.58 -6.37
CA HIS A 672 0.94 -15.62 -5.35
C HIS A 672 1.64 -16.87 -5.91
N MET A 673 1.98 -17.80 -5.02
CA MET A 673 2.57 -19.09 -5.39
C MET A 673 1.58 -19.95 -6.20
N PRO A 674 2.03 -20.68 -7.23
CA PRO A 674 1.14 -21.46 -8.09
C PRO A 674 0.66 -22.76 -7.44
N PRO A 675 -0.53 -23.28 -7.80
CA PRO A 675 -0.90 -24.66 -7.50
C PRO A 675 -0.08 -25.65 -8.32
N GLN A 676 0.03 -26.91 -7.86
CA GLN A 676 0.88 -27.93 -8.50
C GLN A 676 0.46 -28.30 -9.93
N ASP A 677 -0.83 -28.25 -10.24
CA ASP A 677 -1.37 -28.66 -11.55
C ASP A 677 -1.06 -27.67 -12.69
N VAL A 678 -0.49 -26.49 -12.40
CA VAL A 678 -0.16 -25.46 -13.40
C VAL A 678 0.75 -25.97 -14.52
N TRP A 679 1.58 -26.98 -14.27
CA TRP A 679 2.54 -27.51 -15.24
C TRP A 679 2.05 -28.74 -16.00
N THR A 680 0.83 -29.22 -15.74
CA THR A 680 0.33 -30.49 -16.28
C THR A 680 0.33 -30.59 -17.79
N ASN A 681 0.35 -29.45 -18.50
CA ASN A 681 0.45 -29.38 -19.96
C ASN A 681 1.87 -29.62 -20.52
N PHE A 682 2.90 -29.72 -19.69
CA PHE A 682 4.29 -29.94 -20.15
C PHE A 682 4.54 -31.34 -20.72
N THR A 683 3.57 -32.25 -20.58
CA THR A 683 3.56 -33.57 -21.22
C THR A 683 2.21 -33.83 -21.88
N THR A 684 2.20 -34.61 -22.96
CA THR A 684 0.99 -34.97 -23.72
C THR A 684 0.46 -36.37 -23.41
N ILE A 685 1.24 -37.20 -22.71
CA ILE A 685 0.82 -38.52 -22.21
C ILE A 685 -0.49 -38.39 -21.40
N THR A 686 -1.43 -39.30 -21.62
CA THR A 686 -2.78 -39.26 -21.02
C THR A 686 -2.93 -40.17 -19.80
N THR A 687 -2.03 -41.14 -19.64
CA THR A 687 -2.10 -42.19 -18.61
C THR A 687 -1.23 -41.93 -17.38
N ALA A 688 -0.39 -40.90 -17.39
CA ALA A 688 0.49 -40.54 -16.28
C ALA A 688 0.83 -39.04 -16.31
N TYR A 689 1.42 -38.53 -15.23
CA TYR A 689 1.96 -37.16 -15.16
C TYR A 689 3.49 -37.14 -15.33
N ASN A 690 4.10 -38.21 -15.84
CA ASN A 690 5.53 -38.26 -16.15
C ASN A 690 5.76 -39.08 -17.41
N THR A 691 6.82 -38.76 -18.14
CA THR A 691 7.25 -39.56 -19.29
C THR A 691 8.74 -39.41 -19.55
N GLY A 692 9.36 -40.49 -20.04
CA GLY A 692 10.70 -40.49 -20.65
C GLY A 692 10.66 -40.59 -22.17
N ASN A 693 9.47 -40.65 -22.77
CA ASN A 693 9.28 -40.71 -24.22
C ASN A 693 9.32 -39.29 -24.80
N VAL A 694 10.37 -38.98 -25.56
CA VAL A 694 10.57 -37.66 -26.19
C VAL A 694 9.41 -37.18 -27.06
N THR A 695 8.64 -38.09 -27.64
CA THR A 695 7.48 -37.73 -28.47
C THR A 695 6.35 -37.12 -27.63
N GLU A 696 6.26 -37.49 -26.35
CA GLU A 696 5.23 -37.06 -25.40
C GLU A 696 5.62 -35.82 -24.59
N TYR A 697 6.82 -35.26 -24.81
CA TYR A 697 7.20 -33.97 -24.25
C TYR A 697 6.48 -32.87 -24.99
N ASN A 698 5.80 -31.99 -24.25
CA ASN A 698 5.21 -30.78 -24.83
C ASN A 698 6.22 -29.64 -24.82
N VAL A 699 7.27 -29.80 -25.64
CA VAL A 699 8.42 -28.90 -25.75
C VAL A 699 8.68 -28.55 -27.20
N VAL A 700 9.46 -27.49 -27.42
CA VAL A 700 9.91 -27.11 -28.76
C VAL A 700 10.74 -28.24 -29.39
N ALA A 701 10.74 -28.34 -30.72
CA ALA A 701 11.38 -29.45 -31.45
C ALA A 701 12.86 -29.65 -31.08
N ALA A 702 13.61 -28.56 -30.92
CA ALA A 702 15.02 -28.60 -30.54
C ALA A 702 15.29 -29.16 -29.12
N ASP A 703 14.27 -29.22 -28.26
CA ASP A 703 14.38 -29.73 -26.89
C ASP A 703 13.84 -31.18 -26.78
N LYS A 704 13.41 -31.82 -27.89
CA LYS A 704 13.01 -33.24 -27.94
C LYS A 704 14.23 -34.16 -27.98
N TYR A 705 15.02 -34.12 -26.90
CA TYR A 705 16.21 -34.94 -26.73
C TYR A 705 16.29 -35.49 -25.30
N ASN A 706 16.81 -36.71 -25.17
CA ASN A 706 17.15 -37.33 -23.90
C ASN A 706 18.66 -37.53 -23.82
N GLN A 707 19.30 -36.88 -22.84
CA GLN A 707 20.65 -37.22 -22.44
C GLN A 707 20.63 -38.47 -21.55
N THR A 708 21.46 -39.46 -21.83
CA THR A 708 21.58 -40.69 -21.03
C THR A 708 22.73 -40.64 -20.02
N ASN A 709 23.66 -39.68 -20.16
CA ASN A 709 24.76 -39.48 -19.22
C ASN A 709 24.41 -38.40 -18.17
N GLU A 710 24.17 -38.83 -16.93
CA GLU A 710 23.86 -37.94 -15.79
C GLU A 710 24.98 -36.95 -15.47
N SER A 711 26.23 -37.28 -15.81
CA SER A 711 27.39 -36.39 -15.63
C SER A 711 27.42 -35.25 -16.64
N THR A 712 26.70 -35.39 -17.75
CA THR A 712 26.59 -34.36 -18.79
C THR A 712 25.36 -33.47 -18.57
N GLY A 713 24.18 -34.05 -18.38
CA GLY A 713 22.94 -33.28 -18.22
C GLY A 713 22.70 -32.27 -19.36
N PHE A 714 22.32 -31.04 -19.01
CA PHE A 714 22.09 -29.93 -19.95
C PHE A 714 23.37 -29.30 -20.53
N THR A 715 24.57 -29.76 -20.15
CA THR A 715 25.81 -29.34 -20.83
C THR A 715 25.91 -29.91 -22.25
N ASP A 716 25.18 -31.00 -22.57
CA ASP A 716 25.21 -31.65 -23.88
C ASP A 716 24.92 -30.67 -25.01
N GLY A 717 25.82 -30.57 -26.00
CA GLY A 717 25.71 -29.66 -27.14
C GLY A 717 24.42 -29.81 -27.97
N LYS A 718 23.67 -30.91 -27.84
CA LYS A 718 22.36 -31.09 -28.48
C LYS A 718 21.24 -30.27 -27.85
N PHE A 719 21.39 -29.83 -26.60
CA PHE A 719 20.50 -28.82 -26.03
C PHE A 719 20.96 -27.43 -26.45
N GLU A 720 20.09 -26.65 -27.08
CA GLU A 720 20.39 -25.25 -27.46
C GLU A 720 20.40 -24.28 -26.28
N VAL A 721 19.81 -24.69 -25.15
CA VAL A 721 19.59 -23.84 -23.97
C VAL A 721 19.99 -24.58 -22.69
N TRP A 722 20.30 -23.83 -21.64
CA TRP A 722 20.63 -24.35 -20.31
C TRP A 722 19.37 -24.67 -19.51
N GLY A 723 18.66 -25.72 -19.92
CA GLY A 723 17.38 -26.12 -19.35
C GLY A 723 16.43 -26.56 -20.45
N ARG A 724 15.15 -26.24 -20.32
CA ARG A 724 14.12 -26.73 -21.25
C ARG A 724 13.02 -25.71 -21.50
N ARG A 725 12.49 -25.69 -22.73
CA ARG A 725 11.45 -24.80 -23.24
C ARG A 725 10.15 -25.57 -23.47
N PHE A 726 9.12 -25.25 -22.70
CA PHE A 726 7.82 -25.95 -22.71
C PHE A 726 6.72 -25.12 -23.35
N PHE A 727 5.79 -25.78 -24.04
CA PHE A 727 4.55 -25.14 -24.46
C PHE A 727 3.61 -24.99 -23.26
N THR A 728 3.15 -23.77 -23.02
CA THR A 728 2.31 -23.42 -21.87
C THR A 728 0.82 -23.56 -22.15
N THR A 729 0.43 -23.58 -23.43
CA THR A 729 -0.95 -23.75 -23.89
C THR A 729 -0.98 -24.66 -25.13
N GLY A 730 -2.05 -25.43 -25.28
CA GLY A 730 -2.20 -26.36 -26.41
C GLY A 730 -1.05 -27.37 -26.58
N ASP A 731 -0.96 -27.91 -27.79
CA ASP A 731 0.09 -28.82 -28.28
C ASP A 731 1.04 -28.11 -29.25
N ALA A 732 2.25 -28.66 -29.43
CA ALA A 732 3.30 -28.15 -30.31
C ALA A 732 2.85 -27.87 -31.77
N GLU A 733 1.84 -28.58 -32.29
CA GLU A 733 1.32 -28.41 -33.66
C GLU A 733 0.38 -27.20 -33.82
N ALA A 734 -0.14 -26.64 -32.73
CA ALA A 734 -1.13 -25.55 -32.72
C ALA A 734 -0.58 -24.21 -32.18
N ALA A 735 0.70 -24.18 -31.79
CA ALA A 735 1.31 -23.15 -30.95
C ALA A 735 2.27 -22.23 -31.72
N GLY A 736 2.17 -20.90 -31.50
CA GLY A 736 3.15 -19.93 -31.99
C GLY A 736 4.39 -19.81 -31.07
N ALA A 737 5.28 -18.85 -31.34
CA ALA A 737 6.43 -18.58 -30.46
C ALA A 737 6.04 -17.94 -29.11
N GLY A 738 4.82 -17.39 -28.99
CA GLY A 738 4.36 -16.62 -27.81
C GLY A 738 4.00 -17.46 -26.59
N ASN A 739 3.87 -18.78 -26.73
CA ASN A 739 3.39 -19.73 -25.71
C ASN A 739 4.46 -20.74 -25.29
N VAL A 740 5.73 -20.32 -25.31
CA VAL A 740 6.87 -21.12 -24.85
C VAL A 740 7.47 -20.53 -23.58
N ALA A 741 7.49 -21.30 -22.49
CA ALA A 741 8.14 -20.94 -21.23
C ALA A 741 9.48 -21.64 -21.07
N PHE A 742 10.50 -20.88 -20.65
CA PHE A 742 11.82 -21.42 -20.35
C PHE A 742 11.97 -21.69 -18.85
N TYR A 743 12.47 -22.89 -18.50
CA TYR A 743 12.88 -23.24 -17.15
C TYR A 743 14.37 -23.59 -17.14
N PRO A 744 15.20 -22.86 -16.38
CA PRO A 744 16.63 -23.08 -16.37
C PRO A 744 17.03 -24.27 -15.50
N ALA A 745 18.17 -24.88 -15.82
CA ALA A 745 18.79 -25.93 -15.01
C ALA A 745 19.59 -25.35 -13.82
N ALA A 746 18.89 -24.60 -12.96
CA ALA A 746 19.50 -23.79 -11.89
C ALA A 746 20.15 -24.62 -10.77
N GLY A 747 19.70 -25.85 -10.53
CA GLY A 747 20.04 -26.59 -9.31
C GLY A 747 19.14 -26.21 -8.14
N TYR A 748 19.54 -26.62 -6.94
CA TYR A 748 18.84 -26.31 -5.70
C TYR A 748 19.79 -26.39 -4.52
N ARG A 749 19.43 -25.78 -3.38
CA ARG A 749 20.18 -25.91 -2.13
C ARG A 749 19.60 -27.02 -1.27
N HIS A 750 20.41 -28.02 -0.94
CA HIS A 750 19.96 -29.26 -0.33
C HIS A 750 19.78 -29.14 1.18
N GLY A 751 18.63 -29.61 1.66
CA GLY A 751 18.22 -29.42 3.06
C GLY A 751 18.96 -30.27 4.09
N TYR A 752 19.80 -31.24 3.68
CA TYR A 752 20.57 -32.09 4.60
C TYR A 752 21.91 -31.46 4.99
N ASP A 753 22.63 -30.90 4.02
CA ASP A 753 24.00 -30.41 4.17
C ASP A 753 24.18 -28.93 3.81
N GLY A 754 23.18 -28.32 3.16
CA GLY A 754 23.20 -26.91 2.75
C GLY A 754 23.93 -26.64 1.44
N HIS A 755 24.47 -27.66 0.77
CA HIS A 755 25.20 -27.51 -0.49
C HIS A 755 24.26 -27.26 -1.67
N VAL A 756 24.79 -26.63 -2.73
CA VAL A 756 24.02 -26.41 -3.97
C VAL A 756 24.25 -27.59 -4.92
N HIS A 757 23.22 -28.41 -5.13
CA HIS A 757 23.29 -29.64 -5.91
C HIS A 757 22.56 -29.54 -7.25
N ASN A 758 22.89 -30.48 -8.13
CA ASN A 758 22.20 -30.75 -9.38
C ASN A 758 22.09 -29.53 -10.34
N VAL A 759 23.04 -28.60 -10.26
CA VAL A 759 23.17 -27.53 -11.26
C VAL A 759 23.41 -28.19 -12.61
N GLY A 760 22.68 -27.79 -13.64
CA GLY A 760 22.78 -28.39 -14.98
C GLY A 760 22.17 -29.78 -15.14
N TRP A 761 21.60 -30.38 -14.09
CA TRP A 761 20.95 -31.69 -14.17
C TRP A 761 19.47 -31.56 -14.51
N GLY A 762 18.77 -30.67 -13.81
CA GLY A 762 17.31 -30.56 -13.87
C GLY A 762 16.77 -29.15 -13.76
N CYS A 763 15.57 -28.95 -14.28
CA CYS A 763 14.80 -27.72 -14.12
C CYS A 763 13.73 -27.93 -13.04
N TYR A 764 13.61 -26.96 -12.15
CA TYR A 764 12.92 -27.07 -10.87
C TYR A 764 12.01 -25.87 -10.61
N ALA A 765 10.82 -26.08 -10.05
CA ALA A 765 10.02 -25.01 -9.50
C ALA A 765 9.07 -25.50 -8.40
N TRP A 766 9.01 -24.78 -7.28
CA TRP A 766 8.01 -25.06 -6.24
C TRP A 766 6.60 -24.65 -6.64
N SER A 767 5.63 -25.45 -6.21
CA SER A 767 4.25 -25.00 -6.03
C SER A 767 3.97 -24.58 -4.59
N ALA A 768 2.81 -23.97 -4.35
CA ALA A 768 2.28 -23.70 -3.02
C ALA A 768 1.81 -24.97 -2.29
N SER A 769 1.57 -26.05 -3.04
CA SER A 769 0.79 -27.19 -2.60
C SER A 769 1.64 -28.24 -1.86
N PRO A 770 1.13 -28.84 -0.78
CA PRO A 770 1.58 -30.15 -0.30
C PRO A 770 1.46 -31.21 -1.40
N TYR A 771 2.26 -32.27 -1.36
CA TYR A 771 2.17 -33.31 -2.39
C TYR A 771 0.96 -34.24 -2.23
N SER A 772 0.74 -34.79 -1.03
CA SER A 772 -0.44 -35.62 -0.68
C SER A 772 -0.57 -35.73 0.85
N ALA A 773 -1.65 -36.33 1.33
CA ALA A 773 -1.88 -36.50 2.77
C ALA A 773 -0.88 -37.45 3.46
N THR A 774 -0.29 -38.39 2.72
CA THR A 774 0.64 -39.40 3.25
C THR A 774 2.10 -39.11 2.93
N SER A 775 2.41 -37.93 2.40
CA SER A 775 3.77 -37.54 1.98
C SER A 775 4.35 -36.43 2.85
N GLN A 776 5.66 -36.52 3.08
CA GLN A 776 6.49 -35.52 3.76
C GLN A 776 6.82 -34.32 2.84
N ASP A 777 6.52 -34.42 1.55
CA ASP A 777 7.05 -33.57 0.50
C ASP A 777 6.10 -32.45 0.08
N GLY A 778 6.67 -31.44 -0.59
CA GLY A 778 5.94 -30.39 -1.28
C GLY A 778 5.71 -30.76 -2.75
N GLY A 779 4.61 -30.28 -3.32
CA GLY A 779 4.31 -30.41 -4.74
C GLY A 779 5.25 -29.54 -5.58
N PHE A 780 5.76 -30.11 -6.67
CA PHE A 780 6.96 -29.61 -7.33
C PHE A 780 6.97 -29.93 -8.83
N LEU A 781 7.50 -29.01 -9.64
CA LEU A 781 7.91 -29.29 -11.01
C LEU A 781 9.33 -29.84 -11.01
N HIS A 782 9.51 -31.02 -11.61
CA HIS A 782 10.82 -31.64 -11.75
C HIS A 782 11.01 -32.13 -13.17
N THR A 783 12.06 -31.68 -13.84
CA THR A 783 12.40 -32.18 -15.18
C THR A 783 13.89 -32.41 -15.27
N TYR A 784 14.30 -33.54 -15.85
CA TYR A 784 15.70 -33.82 -16.14
C TYR A 784 15.98 -33.70 -17.63
N SER A 785 17.26 -33.76 -17.96
CA SER A 785 17.70 -33.90 -19.36
C SER A 785 17.21 -35.20 -20.03
N SER A 786 16.68 -36.18 -19.28
CA SER A 786 16.20 -37.47 -19.79
C SER A 786 14.69 -37.75 -19.65
N TRP A 787 13.95 -36.91 -18.92
CA TRP A 787 12.51 -37.09 -18.69
C TRP A 787 11.83 -35.80 -18.19
N VAL A 788 10.50 -35.76 -18.28
CA VAL A 788 9.65 -34.64 -17.82
C VAL A 788 8.62 -35.15 -16.82
N TYR A 789 8.54 -34.51 -15.64
CA TYR A 789 7.60 -34.87 -14.57
C TYR A 789 6.93 -33.62 -13.97
N PRO A 790 5.80 -33.14 -14.54
CA PRO A 790 5.20 -31.90 -14.12
C PRO A 790 4.52 -31.92 -12.75
N VAL A 791 4.09 -33.10 -12.27
CA VAL A 791 3.42 -33.28 -10.96
C VAL A 791 4.29 -34.19 -10.10
N ASN A 792 5.43 -33.67 -9.65
CA ASN A 792 6.37 -34.41 -8.81
C ASN A 792 6.39 -33.87 -7.37
N ASP A 793 7.25 -34.44 -6.55
CA ASP A 793 7.50 -34.07 -5.17
C ASP A 793 8.97 -33.70 -4.92
N ALA A 794 9.20 -32.97 -3.83
CA ALA A 794 10.53 -32.68 -3.30
C ALA A 794 10.52 -32.46 -1.78
N ASN A 795 11.63 -32.81 -1.14
CA ASN A 795 11.88 -32.57 0.29
C ASN A 795 11.69 -31.08 0.63
N ARG A 796 10.82 -30.78 1.59
CA ARG A 796 10.50 -29.40 2.01
C ARG A 796 11.67 -28.65 2.65
N SER A 797 12.67 -29.38 3.15
CA SER A 797 13.90 -28.78 3.67
C SER A 797 14.81 -28.21 2.57
N GLY A 798 14.67 -28.64 1.32
CA GLY A 798 15.41 -28.10 0.19
C GLY A 798 14.91 -26.71 -0.22
N ALA A 799 15.82 -25.89 -0.75
CA ALA A 799 15.47 -24.60 -1.33
C ALA A 799 15.61 -24.62 -2.85
N PHE A 800 14.52 -24.28 -3.54
CA PHE A 800 14.38 -24.37 -5.00
C PHE A 800 13.86 -23.04 -5.57
N PRO A 801 13.98 -22.81 -6.89
CA PRO A 801 13.37 -21.66 -7.54
C PRO A 801 11.85 -21.64 -7.39
N VAL A 802 11.28 -20.44 -7.40
CA VAL A 802 9.83 -20.22 -7.43
C VAL A 802 9.46 -19.34 -8.63
N ARG A 803 8.23 -19.48 -9.10
CA ARG A 803 7.67 -18.66 -10.18
C ARG A 803 6.22 -18.35 -9.87
N CYS A 804 5.89 -17.06 -9.79
CA CYS A 804 4.60 -16.62 -9.28
C CYS A 804 3.52 -16.53 -10.37
N VAL A 805 2.28 -16.70 -9.97
CA VAL A 805 1.08 -16.53 -10.81
C VAL A 805 0.22 -15.38 -10.31
N ARG A 806 -0.63 -14.85 -11.18
CA ARG A 806 -1.74 -13.96 -10.85
C ARG A 806 -3.02 -14.46 -11.52
N ASP A 807 -4.14 -14.22 -10.85
CA ASP A 807 -5.48 -14.50 -11.38
C ASP A 807 -5.89 -13.52 -12.49
#